data_AF-A0A7U9N9V1-F1
#
_entry.id   AF-A0A7U9N9V1-F1
#
_cell.length_a   1.000
_cell.length_b   1.000
_cell.length_c   1.000
_cell.angle_alpha   90.00
_cell.angle_beta   90.00
_cell.angle_gamma   90.00
#
_symmetry.space_group_name_H-M   'P 1'
#
loop_
_entity.id
_entity.type
_entity.pdbx_description
1 polymer ?
#
loop_
_entity_poly.entity_id
_entity_poly.type
_entity_poly.pdbx_seq_one_letter_code
_entity_poly.pdbx_strand_id
1 'polypeptide(L)'
;MKFGKRMTALLAAISIGVSSVGCSRQSLSLPETGSTAGTKDDTEKQEENVLEAEQEPLSKEKTGEETGVGPLELIPADLELSVAKAEASIGSFSIAMPSGWKIEQRISEEGIKQYVLTDIHSACADEETNFHRTEGHRDGYEHEIIITPYVISRMPEQTLQLAAEMKRYFPVPILGGIKGAVKTQEIEGCWMHGKNRDAGEEEYFIFSESETGQKELFHVMEGDSSVTSYQNDVESFQDFLKEGFVHGNSGKCVIKQEYTSELEYYYWLNDKTDDPLFLVVRDGTDEMAVYRSGDYQTPLSIQKAQEEYLEGKYLLIADFNQDGYDDILCNYWELNPQYNSETEGYLWDEKSASFEYTLGESLLGNVVWEDWGWKESLTGSQQIPKELIAYLSDPLLGSKEELKNLMLPMVNDKELTIEEVKELARENPDIKRQLLTITCNSLGQGIWLKADADNDGIEDIFLCEYLGGSLGAVSYYLFKGTKEGRYIFTSKEEELKMEFAFINWEGKNYLAKTTWEFTKKCVDGIQLECYADGRYQGGVELKITAKEGMEGRSIKTSYLEKEKYSNLASSLYTLAGTYQSGTRLSCGTGEEEMKDEEYNRCSDIDNDGVLEKYRISLWQTTNYYTVDSLSYDFEEAKLNDQIRDMIYENGIIGTPINLWVDETDFGNVIYVLYEDGLYDFHICGYMLTETEYRKLLQVDCYVKTLVTCQNINRIYELGAYNY
;
A
#
# COMPACT_ATOMS: atom_id res chain seq x y z
N MET A 1 20.36 18.53 -10.64
CA MET A 1 19.74 18.39 -11.98
C MET A 1 18.44 17.55 -11.98
N LYS A 2 17.92 17.06 -10.83
CA LYS A 2 16.77 16.13 -10.75
C LYS A 2 15.53 16.60 -9.96
N PHE A 3 15.56 17.68 -9.16
CA PHE A 3 14.34 18.39 -8.72
C PHE A 3 13.51 18.84 -9.94
N GLY A 4 14.21 19.17 -11.04
CA GLY A 4 13.63 19.42 -12.35
C GLY A 4 12.81 18.24 -12.88
N LYS A 5 13.24 16.98 -12.80
CA LYS A 5 12.48 15.87 -13.43
C LYS A 5 11.19 15.52 -12.69
N ARG A 6 11.16 15.55 -11.36
CA ARG A 6 9.94 15.28 -10.57
C ARG A 6 8.91 16.42 -10.65
N MET A 7 9.36 17.68 -10.64
CA MET A 7 8.48 18.85 -10.85
C MET A 7 8.07 19.07 -12.33
N THR A 8 8.92 18.73 -13.30
CA THR A 8 8.67 19.03 -14.74
C THR A 8 7.79 17.99 -15.42
N ALA A 9 7.78 16.72 -14.97
CA ALA A 9 6.91 15.69 -15.55
C ALA A 9 5.41 15.92 -15.25
N LEU A 10 5.09 16.56 -14.11
CA LEU A 10 3.71 16.81 -13.69
C LEU A 10 3.13 18.11 -14.28
N LEU A 11 3.94 19.18 -14.41
CA LEU A 11 3.51 20.45 -15.01
C LEU A 11 3.21 20.34 -16.51
N ALA A 12 3.73 19.32 -17.21
CA ALA A 12 3.38 19.03 -18.60
C ALA A 12 2.06 18.23 -18.74
N ALA A 13 1.63 17.53 -17.68
CA ALA A 13 0.43 16.67 -17.70
C ALA A 13 -0.86 17.41 -17.30
N ILE A 14 -0.75 18.58 -16.66
CA ILE A 14 -1.90 19.43 -16.26
C ILE A 14 -2.36 20.36 -17.40
N SER A 15 -1.74 20.27 -18.59
CA SER A 15 -2.22 20.95 -19.81
C SER A 15 -3.11 20.07 -20.71
N ILE A 16 -3.47 18.84 -20.30
CA ILE A 16 -4.38 17.95 -21.04
C ILE A 16 -5.55 17.58 -20.11
N GLY A 17 -6.30 18.58 -19.69
CA GLY A 17 -7.55 18.46 -18.94
C GLY A 17 -8.75 19.04 -19.69
N VAL A 18 -8.68 19.16 -21.02
CA VAL A 18 -9.82 19.54 -21.88
C VAL A 18 -9.75 18.76 -23.18
N SER A 19 -10.08 17.46 -23.13
CA SER A 19 -10.63 16.74 -24.29
C SER A 19 -10.96 15.30 -23.91
N SER A 20 -12.20 15.06 -23.50
CA SER A 20 -12.80 13.72 -23.61
C SER A 20 -14.20 13.82 -24.20
N VAL A 21 -14.29 13.82 -25.54
CA VAL A 21 -15.45 13.28 -26.26
C VAL A 21 -14.94 12.71 -27.59
N GLY A 22 -15.05 11.38 -27.76
CA GLY A 22 -14.71 10.75 -29.04
C GLY A 22 -14.42 9.27 -28.96
N CYS A 23 -15.45 8.48 -28.69
CA CYS A 23 -15.43 7.02 -28.73
C CYS A 23 -14.85 6.49 -30.08
N SER A 24 -13.82 5.65 -30.00
CA SER A 24 -13.18 4.99 -31.14
C SER A 24 -13.99 3.79 -31.65
N ARG A 25 -14.28 3.74 -32.95
CA ARG A 25 -14.37 2.48 -33.71
C ARG A 25 -13.97 2.74 -35.15
N GLN A 26 -12.75 2.38 -35.52
CA GLN A 26 -12.42 2.03 -36.90
C GLN A 26 -11.27 1.02 -36.94
N SER A 27 -11.65 -0.19 -37.30
CA SER A 27 -10.80 -1.29 -37.76
C SER A 27 -10.01 -0.88 -39.00
N LEU A 28 -8.69 -1.11 -39.02
CA LEU A 28 -7.90 -1.10 -40.24
C LEU A 28 -6.95 -2.30 -40.25
N SER A 29 -7.21 -3.15 -41.22
CA SER A 29 -6.47 -4.34 -41.64
C SER A 29 -5.13 -4.00 -42.31
N LEU A 30 -4.23 -4.99 -42.22
CA LEU A 30 -2.98 -5.29 -42.94
C LEU A 30 -2.71 -4.55 -44.27
N PRO A 31 -1.42 -4.48 -44.68
CA PRO A 31 -1.06 -5.42 -45.73
C PRO A 31 0.28 -6.15 -45.54
N GLU A 32 0.23 -7.37 -46.05
CA GLU A 32 1.30 -8.32 -46.34
C GLU A 32 2.42 -7.73 -47.21
N THR A 33 3.66 -8.11 -46.90
CA THR A 33 4.73 -8.44 -47.85
C THR A 33 5.62 -9.44 -47.09
N GLY A 34 6.07 -10.60 -47.57
CA GLY A 34 6.15 -11.17 -48.90
C GLY A 34 7.56 -11.79 -49.03
N SER A 35 7.63 -13.08 -49.38
CA SER A 35 8.80 -13.73 -50.02
C SER A 35 10.01 -13.99 -49.09
N THR A 36 10.77 -15.09 -49.09
CA THR A 36 10.80 -16.36 -49.87
C THR A 36 11.93 -17.23 -49.29
N ALA A 37 11.69 -18.55 -49.31
CA ALA A 37 12.61 -19.61 -49.75
C ALA A 37 13.93 -19.93 -49.01
N GLY A 38 14.15 -21.25 -48.84
CA GLY A 38 15.46 -21.87 -48.64
C GLY A 38 15.46 -22.99 -47.59
N THR A 39 14.69 -24.07 -47.73
CA THR A 39 15.15 -25.39 -48.24
C THR A 39 16.58 -25.82 -47.86
N LYS A 40 16.68 -26.80 -46.95
CA LYS A 40 17.24 -28.17 -47.12
C LYS A 40 17.76 -28.69 -45.78
N ASP A 41 17.20 -29.77 -45.24
CA ASP A 41 17.53 -31.17 -45.56
C ASP A 41 19.02 -31.47 -45.33
N ASP A 42 19.32 -32.22 -44.26
CA ASP A 42 19.67 -33.64 -44.34
C ASP A 42 20.16 -34.08 -42.94
N THR A 43 19.52 -35.07 -42.30
CA THR A 43 19.86 -36.51 -42.35
C THR A 43 21.38 -36.75 -42.11
N GLU A 44 21.84 -37.65 -41.24
CA GLU A 44 21.37 -38.99 -40.95
C GLU A 44 22.29 -39.60 -39.86
N LYS A 45 21.71 -40.46 -39.00
CA LYS A 45 22.17 -41.81 -38.62
C LYS A 45 23.52 -42.02 -37.91
N GLN A 46 23.46 -42.63 -36.71
CA GLN A 46 23.73 -44.06 -36.42
C GLN A 46 25.21 -44.26 -36.05
N GLU A 47 25.64 -45.21 -35.22
CA GLU A 47 25.13 -46.48 -34.69
C GLU A 47 26.05 -46.79 -33.48
N GLU A 48 25.56 -47.38 -32.38
CA GLU A 48 25.86 -48.78 -31.95
C GLU A 48 27.37 -49.10 -31.75
N ASN A 49 27.87 -49.80 -30.73
CA ASN A 49 27.32 -50.97 -30.03
C ASN A 49 28.31 -51.48 -28.94
N VAL A 50 27.84 -52.47 -28.15
CA VAL A 50 28.56 -53.55 -27.43
C VAL A 50 29.03 -53.37 -25.96
N LEU A 51 28.21 -53.93 -25.05
CA LEU A 51 28.41 -55.02 -24.05
C LEU A 51 29.83 -55.37 -23.54
N GLU A 52 29.96 -55.55 -22.21
CA GLU A 52 30.24 -56.86 -21.56
C GLU A 52 30.12 -56.81 -20.02
N ALA A 53 29.86 -57.97 -19.42
CA ALA A 53 29.38 -58.21 -18.07
C ALA A 53 30.49 -58.58 -17.05
N GLU A 54 30.23 -58.38 -15.75
CA GLU A 54 30.16 -59.42 -14.68
C GLU A 54 30.55 -58.93 -13.26
N GLN A 55 29.89 -59.58 -12.28
CA GLN A 55 30.24 -59.81 -10.86
C GLN A 55 29.69 -58.89 -9.76
N GLU A 56 28.67 -59.42 -9.06
CA GLU A 56 28.40 -59.17 -7.64
C GLU A 56 29.55 -59.67 -6.75
N PRO A 57 29.67 -59.10 -5.53
CA PRO A 57 29.43 -59.97 -4.37
C PRO A 57 28.53 -59.32 -3.30
N LEU A 58 27.71 -60.18 -2.68
CA LEU A 58 27.03 -59.95 -1.40
C LEU A 58 27.97 -59.33 -0.34
N SER A 59 27.50 -58.32 0.40
CA SER A 59 27.26 -58.46 1.85
C SER A 59 26.66 -57.21 2.53
N LYS A 60 25.78 -57.51 3.50
CA LYS A 60 25.24 -56.71 4.61
C LYS A 60 23.93 -55.95 4.39
N GLU A 61 22.86 -56.65 4.75
CA GLU A 61 21.65 -56.08 5.33
C GLU A 61 21.93 -55.29 6.62
N LYS A 62 21.14 -54.20 6.74
CA LYS A 62 20.55 -53.53 7.91
C LYS A 62 21.44 -52.77 8.88
N THR A 63 21.23 -51.45 8.90
CA THR A 63 20.62 -50.73 10.03
C THR A 63 20.14 -49.36 9.52
N GLY A 64 18.84 -49.23 9.23
CA GLY A 64 18.20 -47.93 9.40
C GLY A 64 18.10 -47.71 10.90
N GLU A 65 18.63 -46.60 11.41
CA GLU A 65 18.36 -46.21 12.79
C GLU A 65 16.86 -45.92 12.89
N GLU A 66 16.13 -46.71 13.70
CA GLU A 66 14.73 -46.42 14.02
C GLU A 66 14.66 -45.05 14.72
N THR A 67 13.80 -44.16 14.24
CA THR A 67 13.51 -42.88 14.92
C THR A 67 13.10 -43.15 16.37
N GLY A 68 13.82 -42.57 17.32
CA GLY A 68 13.53 -42.77 18.74
C GLY A 68 12.25 -42.06 19.17
N VAL A 69 11.52 -42.62 20.14
CA VAL A 69 10.40 -41.94 20.79
C VAL A 69 10.92 -41.01 21.89
N GLY A 70 10.51 -39.74 21.90
CA GLY A 70 10.90 -38.77 22.92
C GLY A 70 10.70 -37.32 22.47
N PRO A 71 11.26 -36.33 23.20
CA PRO A 71 11.26 -34.94 22.75
C PRO A 71 11.89 -34.81 21.36
N LEU A 72 11.33 -33.93 20.54
CA LEU A 72 11.73 -33.65 19.17
C LEU A 72 13.21 -33.26 19.15
N GLU A 73 13.96 -33.96 18.32
CA GLU A 73 15.36 -33.68 18.06
C GLU A 73 15.55 -33.61 16.54
N LEU A 74 15.91 -32.42 16.07
CA LEU A 74 16.16 -32.11 14.67
C LEU A 74 17.67 -31.94 14.45
N ILE A 75 18.20 -32.62 13.44
CA ILE A 75 19.60 -32.51 13.06
C ILE A 75 19.65 -32.02 11.61
N PRO A 76 20.32 -30.89 11.32
CA PRO A 76 20.48 -30.42 9.94
C PRO A 76 21.03 -31.53 9.04
N ALA A 77 20.38 -31.77 7.91
CA ALA A 77 20.68 -32.90 7.05
C ALA A 77 21.64 -32.51 5.92
N ASP A 78 22.72 -33.26 5.77
CA ASP A 78 23.65 -33.12 4.64
C ASP A 78 23.21 -34.00 3.46
N LEU A 79 22.08 -33.63 2.87
CA LEU A 79 21.53 -34.35 1.71
C LEU A 79 22.19 -33.88 0.41
N GLU A 80 22.09 -34.65 -0.66
CA GLU A 80 22.61 -34.26 -1.97
C GLU A 80 21.45 -33.81 -2.88
N LEU A 81 21.66 -32.72 -3.62
CA LEU A 81 20.72 -32.25 -4.63
C LEU A 81 20.90 -33.04 -5.92
N SER A 82 19.86 -33.74 -6.35
CA SER A 82 19.80 -34.37 -7.67
C SER A 82 18.83 -33.61 -8.55
N VAL A 83 19.30 -33.11 -9.71
CA VAL A 83 18.44 -32.46 -10.71
C VAL A 83 18.43 -33.28 -11.99
N ALA A 84 17.24 -33.76 -12.39
CA ALA A 84 17.05 -34.52 -13.61
C ALA A 84 15.87 -33.95 -14.42
N LYS A 85 16.15 -33.51 -15.65
CA LYS A 85 15.19 -32.79 -16.51
C LYS A 85 14.64 -31.53 -15.83
N ALA A 86 13.41 -31.59 -15.32
CA ALA A 86 12.68 -30.52 -14.65
C ALA A 86 12.19 -30.98 -13.27
N GLU A 87 12.88 -31.93 -12.65
CA GLU A 87 12.60 -32.39 -11.29
C GLU A 87 13.89 -32.29 -10.47
N ALA A 88 13.76 -31.75 -9.26
CA ALA A 88 14.83 -31.68 -8.28
C ALA A 88 14.45 -32.53 -7.06
N SER A 89 15.41 -33.29 -6.54
CA SER A 89 15.21 -34.18 -5.39
C SER A 89 16.27 -33.91 -4.31
N ILE A 90 15.83 -33.87 -3.05
CA ILE A 90 16.62 -33.67 -1.85
C ILE A 90 16.15 -34.71 -0.82
N GLY A 91 16.90 -35.80 -0.64
CA GLY A 91 16.46 -36.92 0.21
C GLY A 91 15.13 -37.50 -0.24
N SER A 92 14.15 -37.56 0.67
CA SER A 92 12.80 -38.06 0.37
C SER A 92 11.85 -37.03 -0.26
N PHE A 93 12.27 -35.78 -0.40
CA PHE A 93 11.53 -34.68 -1.00
C PHE A 93 11.91 -34.50 -2.48
N SER A 94 10.92 -34.30 -3.34
CA SER A 94 11.16 -33.84 -4.72
C SER A 94 10.18 -32.75 -5.14
N ILE A 95 10.63 -31.90 -6.06
CA ILE A 95 9.88 -30.79 -6.60
C ILE A 95 9.99 -30.79 -8.12
N ALA A 96 8.86 -30.84 -8.80
CA ALA A 96 8.79 -30.57 -10.22
C ALA A 96 8.93 -29.05 -10.43
N MET A 97 9.92 -28.63 -11.20
CA MET A 97 10.23 -27.22 -11.46
C MET A 97 9.53 -26.79 -12.76
N PRO A 98 8.48 -25.96 -12.68
CA PRO A 98 7.87 -25.37 -13.87
C PRO A 98 8.83 -24.36 -14.53
N SER A 99 8.47 -23.92 -15.74
CA SER A 99 9.19 -22.86 -16.44
C SER A 99 9.27 -21.61 -15.57
N GLY A 100 10.42 -20.93 -15.57
CA GLY A 100 10.63 -19.73 -14.75
C GLY A 100 11.19 -19.99 -13.36
N TRP A 101 11.54 -21.23 -13.01
CA TRP A 101 12.16 -21.58 -11.73
C TRP A 101 13.50 -22.30 -11.90
N LYS A 102 14.44 -22.01 -10.99
CA LYS A 102 15.70 -22.76 -10.84
C LYS A 102 15.91 -23.13 -9.39
N ILE A 103 16.73 -24.17 -9.16
CA ILE A 103 17.19 -24.53 -7.82
C ILE A 103 18.72 -24.57 -7.77
N GLU A 104 19.29 -24.07 -6.69
CA GLU A 104 20.72 -24.18 -6.40
C GLU A 104 20.97 -24.58 -4.94
N GLN A 105 22.15 -25.13 -4.68
CA GLN A 105 22.61 -25.39 -3.32
C GLN A 105 23.40 -24.18 -2.80
N ARG A 106 23.11 -23.77 -1.56
CA ARG A 106 23.82 -22.71 -0.83
C ARG A 106 24.21 -23.23 0.57
N ILE A 107 25.25 -22.64 1.15
CA ILE A 107 25.61 -22.88 2.56
C ILE A 107 25.26 -21.61 3.33
N SER A 108 24.50 -21.73 4.41
CA SER A 108 24.14 -20.61 5.29
C SER A 108 25.37 -20.07 6.03
N GLU A 109 25.25 -18.90 6.65
CA GLU A 109 26.32 -18.34 7.49
C GLU A 109 26.71 -19.27 8.65
N GLU A 110 25.77 -20.09 9.13
CA GLU A 110 25.95 -21.07 10.20
C GLU A 110 26.54 -22.39 9.71
N GLY A 111 26.87 -22.50 8.42
CA GLY A 111 27.43 -23.71 7.81
C GLY A 111 26.39 -24.79 7.50
N ILE A 112 25.10 -24.45 7.51
CA ILE A 112 24.00 -25.38 7.22
C ILE A 112 23.78 -25.43 5.70
N LYS A 113 23.66 -26.63 5.14
CA LYS A 113 23.35 -26.81 3.72
C LYS A 113 21.88 -26.47 3.46
N GLN A 114 21.63 -25.57 2.52
CA GLN A 114 20.31 -25.09 2.11
C GLN A 114 20.14 -25.21 0.60
N TYR A 115 18.89 -25.22 0.15
CA TYR A 115 18.55 -25.26 -1.27
C TYR A 115 17.63 -24.10 -1.57
N VAL A 116 17.99 -23.32 -2.58
CA VAL A 116 17.32 -22.07 -2.89
C VAL A 116 16.60 -22.26 -4.21
N LEU A 117 15.26 -22.26 -4.15
CA LEU A 117 14.40 -22.11 -5.33
C LEU A 117 14.38 -20.62 -5.67
N THR A 118 14.77 -20.25 -6.88
CA THR A 118 14.78 -18.86 -7.33
C THR A 118 13.79 -18.69 -8.47
N ASP A 119 12.89 -17.72 -8.31
CA ASP A 119 12.09 -17.22 -9.41
C ASP A 119 13.04 -16.54 -10.43
N ILE A 120 12.91 -16.91 -11.71
CA ILE A 120 13.67 -16.32 -12.82
C ILE A 120 12.74 -15.92 -13.99
N HIS A 121 11.44 -15.71 -13.74
CA HIS A 121 10.47 -15.44 -14.79
C HIS A 121 10.87 -14.22 -15.63
N SER A 122 11.37 -13.13 -15.03
CA SER A 122 11.81 -11.94 -15.80
C SER A 122 13.04 -12.19 -16.65
N ALA A 123 13.93 -13.10 -16.24
CA ALA A 123 15.12 -13.47 -17.01
C ALA A 123 14.78 -14.35 -18.22
N CYS A 124 13.66 -15.08 -18.16
CA CYS A 124 13.16 -15.95 -19.21
C CYS A 124 11.97 -15.36 -19.99
N ALA A 125 11.59 -14.11 -19.69
CA ALA A 125 10.52 -13.40 -20.40
C ALA A 125 10.88 -13.34 -21.89
N ASP A 126 9.99 -13.85 -22.74
CA ASP A 126 10.12 -13.99 -24.20
C ASP A 126 10.85 -15.26 -24.74
N GLU A 127 11.20 -16.24 -23.92
CA GLU A 127 11.54 -17.58 -24.43
C GLU A 127 10.25 -18.33 -24.82
N GLU A 128 9.97 -18.44 -26.12
CA GLU A 128 8.88 -19.28 -26.64
C GLU A 128 9.14 -20.75 -26.30
N THR A 129 8.59 -21.22 -25.18
CA THR A 129 8.38 -22.65 -24.96
C THR A 129 7.06 -23.04 -25.60
N ASN A 130 6.99 -24.24 -26.20
CA ASN A 130 5.90 -24.68 -27.09
C ASN A 130 4.49 -24.69 -26.48
N PHE A 131 4.29 -24.34 -25.21
CA PHE A 131 2.98 -24.45 -24.56
C PHE A 131 2.55 -23.30 -23.63
N HIS A 132 3.43 -22.43 -23.11
CA HIS A 132 3.02 -21.27 -22.28
C HIS A 132 4.04 -20.11 -22.42
N ARG A 133 3.56 -18.86 -22.47
CA ARG A 133 4.41 -17.66 -22.46
C ARG A 133 4.65 -17.25 -21.01
N THR A 134 5.89 -17.34 -20.55
CA THR A 134 6.30 -16.81 -19.25
C THR A 134 6.36 -15.28 -19.33
N GLU A 135 5.65 -14.59 -18.43
CA GLU A 135 5.74 -13.14 -18.29
C GLU A 135 6.66 -12.76 -17.12
N GLY A 136 7.51 -11.75 -17.33
CA GLY A 136 8.35 -11.21 -16.27
C GLY A 136 7.55 -10.34 -15.29
N HIS A 137 8.02 -10.26 -14.05
CA HIS A 137 7.42 -9.39 -13.04
C HIS A 137 7.54 -7.92 -13.43
N ARG A 138 6.52 -7.11 -13.11
CA ARG A 138 6.39 -5.72 -13.59
C ARG A 138 7.59 -4.83 -13.25
N ASP A 139 8.20 -5.06 -12.08
CA ASP A 139 9.36 -4.33 -11.57
C ASP A 139 10.65 -5.21 -11.55
N GLY A 140 10.57 -6.37 -12.21
CA GLY A 140 11.64 -7.36 -12.34
C GLY A 140 12.18 -7.86 -11.01
N TYR A 141 11.38 -7.86 -9.95
CA TYR A 141 11.77 -8.42 -8.66
C TYR A 141 11.34 -9.89 -8.61
N GLU A 142 12.31 -10.77 -8.42
CA GLU A 142 12.10 -12.20 -8.18
C GLU A 142 12.40 -12.53 -6.71
N HIS A 143 11.65 -13.46 -6.12
CA HIS A 143 11.91 -13.92 -4.75
C HIS A 143 12.61 -15.29 -4.71
N GLU A 144 13.23 -15.57 -3.56
CA GLU A 144 13.90 -16.84 -3.25
C GLU A 144 13.06 -17.60 -2.22
N ILE A 145 12.88 -18.90 -2.44
CA ILE A 145 12.33 -19.88 -1.49
C ILE A 145 13.48 -20.71 -0.95
N ILE A 146 13.67 -20.72 0.36
CA ILE A 146 14.77 -21.41 1.03
C ILE A 146 14.27 -22.70 1.63
N ILE A 147 14.88 -23.82 1.27
CA ILE A 147 14.56 -25.16 1.77
C ILE A 147 15.73 -25.64 2.64
N THR A 148 15.46 -25.93 3.91
CA THR A 148 16.42 -26.48 4.87
C THR A 148 15.94 -27.85 5.34
N PRO A 149 16.66 -28.95 5.01
CA PRO A 149 16.27 -30.28 5.46
C PRO A 149 16.84 -30.62 6.84
N TYR A 150 16.07 -31.40 7.59
CA TYR A 150 16.43 -31.96 8.88
C TYR A 150 16.11 -33.46 8.93
N VAL A 151 16.99 -34.23 9.55
CA VAL A 151 16.69 -35.60 9.99
C VAL A 151 16.04 -35.53 11.37
N ILE A 152 14.95 -36.26 11.55
CA ILE A 152 14.27 -36.39 12.84
C ILE A 152 14.86 -37.61 13.57
N SER A 153 15.73 -37.38 14.55
CA SER A 153 16.35 -38.46 15.34
C SER A 153 15.45 -38.93 16.48
N ARG A 154 14.65 -38.02 17.04
CA ARG A 154 13.59 -38.33 18.01
C ARG A 154 12.31 -37.58 17.69
N MET A 155 11.17 -38.25 17.83
CA MET A 155 9.85 -37.70 17.55
C MET A 155 8.91 -37.94 18.74
N PRO A 156 8.13 -36.94 19.18
CA PRO A 156 7.08 -37.12 20.18
C PRO A 156 6.06 -38.15 19.74
N GLU A 157 5.34 -38.81 20.65
CA GLU A 157 4.24 -39.72 20.25
C GLU A 157 2.98 -38.95 19.85
N GLN A 158 2.79 -37.74 20.39
CA GLN A 158 1.57 -36.94 20.25
C GLN A 158 1.79 -35.72 19.37
N THR A 159 0.83 -35.46 18.49
CA THR A 159 0.85 -34.34 17.53
C THR A 159 0.84 -32.98 18.23
N LEU A 160 0.12 -32.87 19.35
CA LEU A 160 0.10 -31.63 20.12
C LEU A 160 1.44 -31.31 20.78
N GLN A 161 2.14 -32.34 21.29
CA GLN A 161 3.51 -32.15 21.79
C GLN A 161 4.47 -31.75 20.66
N LEU A 162 4.32 -32.36 19.48
CA LEU A 162 5.08 -31.98 18.29
C LEU A 162 4.84 -30.50 17.91
N ALA A 163 3.59 -30.02 17.93
CA ALA A 163 3.26 -28.62 17.70
C ALA A 163 3.95 -27.67 18.70
N ALA A 164 3.89 -28.00 19.98
CA ALA A 164 4.52 -27.22 21.03
C ALA A 164 6.05 -27.13 20.88
N GLU A 165 6.69 -28.25 20.54
CA GLU A 165 8.14 -28.33 20.35
C GLU A 165 8.59 -27.67 19.03
N MET A 166 7.84 -27.84 17.94
CA MET A 166 8.09 -27.13 16.67
C MET A 166 8.04 -25.61 16.84
N LYS A 167 7.07 -25.07 17.59
CA LYS A 167 6.99 -23.63 17.91
C LYS A 167 8.24 -23.12 18.65
N ARG A 168 8.95 -23.98 19.39
CA ARG A 168 10.21 -23.63 20.05
C ARG A 168 11.41 -23.68 19.10
N TYR A 169 11.45 -24.64 18.18
CA TYR A 169 12.49 -24.70 17.16
C TYR A 169 12.36 -23.58 16.13
N PHE A 170 11.13 -23.22 15.76
CA PHE A 170 10.80 -22.25 14.73
C PHE A 170 9.84 -21.19 15.30
N PRO A 171 10.38 -20.17 15.99
CA PRO A 171 9.58 -19.16 16.67
C PRO A 171 9.02 -18.14 15.67
N VAL A 172 7.90 -18.47 15.03
CA VAL A 172 7.12 -17.52 14.21
C VAL A 172 5.95 -16.94 15.01
N PRO A 173 5.57 -15.67 14.82
CA PRO A 173 4.37 -15.07 15.40
C PRO A 173 3.12 -15.94 15.27
N ILE A 174 2.82 -16.44 14.06
CA ILE A 174 1.65 -17.28 13.79
C ILE A 174 2.14 -18.64 13.32
N LEU A 175 1.79 -19.69 14.06
CA LEU A 175 2.01 -21.08 13.65
C LEU A 175 0.66 -21.78 13.66
N GLY A 176 0.29 -22.34 12.51
CA GLY A 176 -0.92 -23.12 12.33
C GLY A 176 -0.60 -24.52 11.83
N GLY A 177 -1.49 -25.47 12.10
CA GLY A 177 -1.36 -26.84 11.60
C GLY A 177 -2.70 -27.44 11.27
N ILE A 178 -2.66 -28.49 10.44
CA ILE A 178 -3.82 -29.33 10.19
C ILE A 178 -4.06 -30.14 11.47
N LYS A 179 -5.30 -30.18 11.93
CA LYS A 179 -5.73 -31.04 13.04
C LYS A 179 -5.31 -32.50 12.80
N GLY A 180 -4.23 -32.91 13.45
CA GLY A 180 -3.59 -34.20 13.22
C GLY A 180 -3.97 -35.23 14.26
N ALA A 181 -4.36 -36.42 13.79
CA ALA A 181 -4.71 -37.63 14.53
C ALA A 181 -3.78 -37.91 15.72
N VAL A 182 -4.27 -38.68 16.69
CA VAL A 182 -3.69 -38.88 18.04
C VAL A 182 -2.19 -39.28 18.06
N LYS A 183 -1.57 -39.66 16.92
CA LYS A 183 -0.17 -40.12 16.81
C LYS A 183 0.64 -39.43 15.70
N THR A 184 1.86 -39.04 16.02
CA THR A 184 2.84 -38.41 15.10
C THR A 184 3.36 -39.31 13.99
N GLN A 185 3.42 -40.62 14.22
CA GLN A 185 3.94 -41.60 13.24
C GLN A 185 3.14 -41.63 11.92
N GLU A 186 1.93 -41.08 11.92
CA GLU A 186 0.99 -41.01 10.81
C GLU A 186 1.04 -39.65 10.07
N ILE A 187 1.90 -38.72 10.49
CA ILE A 187 2.05 -37.42 9.83
C ILE A 187 2.88 -37.58 8.55
N GLU A 188 2.28 -37.17 7.43
CA GLU A 188 2.92 -37.10 6.11
C GLU A 188 2.44 -35.83 5.39
N GLY A 189 3.33 -35.15 4.67
CA GLY A 189 3.02 -33.95 3.89
C GLY A 189 3.23 -32.63 4.64
N CYS A 190 2.63 -31.55 4.13
CA CYS A 190 2.72 -30.21 4.73
C CYS A 190 1.78 -30.11 5.93
N TRP A 191 2.30 -30.37 7.13
CA TRP A 191 1.47 -30.50 8.34
C TRP A 191 1.27 -29.16 9.07
N MET A 192 2.31 -28.32 9.09
CA MET A 192 2.23 -26.98 9.67
C MET A 192 2.57 -25.91 8.64
N HIS A 193 2.02 -24.73 8.86
CA HIS A 193 2.35 -23.50 8.18
C HIS A 193 2.63 -22.40 9.22
N GLY A 194 3.62 -21.56 8.95
CA GLY A 194 3.98 -20.41 9.77
C GLY A 194 3.81 -19.13 8.99
N LYS A 195 3.46 -18.04 9.67
CA LYS A 195 3.57 -16.69 9.13
C LYS A 195 4.33 -15.81 10.10
N ASN A 196 5.51 -15.37 9.68
CA ASN A 196 6.27 -14.37 10.37
C ASN A 196 5.83 -12.98 9.91
N ARG A 197 4.89 -12.36 10.65
CA ARG A 197 4.39 -11.01 10.33
C ARG A 197 5.48 -9.96 10.40
N ASP A 198 6.46 -10.13 11.28
CA ASP A 198 7.54 -9.16 11.47
C ASP A 198 8.53 -9.23 10.29
N ALA A 199 8.89 -10.44 9.85
CA ALA A 199 9.77 -10.65 8.71
C ALA A 199 9.06 -10.58 7.35
N GLY A 200 7.72 -10.70 7.33
CA GLY A 200 6.94 -10.83 6.10
C GLY A 200 7.19 -12.16 5.38
N GLU A 201 7.47 -13.23 6.14
CA GLU A 201 7.84 -14.54 5.61
C GLU A 201 6.74 -15.57 5.86
N GLU A 202 6.48 -16.41 4.87
CA GLU A 202 5.65 -17.61 4.99
C GLU A 202 6.55 -18.83 5.18
N GLU A 203 6.16 -19.73 6.07
CA GLU A 203 6.91 -20.94 6.39
C GLU A 203 6.05 -22.19 6.20
N TYR A 204 6.64 -23.25 5.68
CA TYR A 204 5.99 -24.53 5.46
C TYR A 204 6.83 -25.66 6.05
N PHE A 205 6.17 -26.58 6.75
CA PHE A 205 6.83 -27.69 7.43
C PHE A 205 6.36 -29.01 6.86
N ILE A 206 7.22 -29.61 6.04
CA ILE A 206 6.90 -30.80 5.27
C ILE A 206 7.55 -32.02 5.91
N PHE A 207 6.72 -32.96 6.36
CA PHE A 207 7.15 -34.24 6.91
C PHE A 207 7.13 -35.32 5.84
N SER A 208 8.22 -36.08 5.76
CA SER A 208 8.39 -37.12 4.73
C SER A 208 9.23 -38.28 5.26
N GLU A 209 9.10 -39.45 4.64
CA GLU A 209 9.83 -40.67 5.00
C GLU A 209 10.66 -41.18 3.81
N SER A 210 11.96 -41.36 4.02
CA SER A 210 12.84 -41.93 3.00
C SER A 210 12.55 -43.42 2.74
N GLU A 211 13.11 -43.96 1.66
CA GLU A 211 12.98 -45.39 1.34
C GLU A 211 13.54 -46.33 2.43
N THR A 212 14.44 -45.81 3.28
CA THR A 212 15.04 -46.57 4.38
C THR A 212 14.22 -46.51 5.67
N GLY A 213 13.11 -45.75 5.68
CA GLY A 213 12.24 -45.53 6.84
C GLY A 213 12.68 -44.38 7.74
N GLN A 214 13.71 -43.63 7.35
CA GLN A 214 14.16 -42.44 8.09
C GLN A 214 13.17 -41.30 7.89
N LYS A 215 12.70 -40.70 9.00
CA LYS A 215 11.83 -39.53 9.01
C LYS A 215 12.63 -38.24 8.81
N GLU A 216 12.14 -37.39 7.92
CA GLU A 216 12.75 -36.12 7.52
C GLU A 216 11.74 -34.98 7.63
N LEU A 217 12.24 -33.79 7.98
CA LEU A 217 11.49 -32.53 7.97
C LEU A 217 12.15 -31.58 6.98
N PHE A 218 11.37 -30.99 6.07
CA PHE A 218 11.80 -29.93 5.18
C PHE A 218 11.13 -28.64 5.65
N HIS A 219 11.95 -27.73 6.18
CA HIS A 219 11.53 -26.38 6.53
C HIS A 219 11.72 -25.49 5.31
N VAL A 220 10.61 -24.96 4.80
CA VAL A 220 10.59 -24.11 3.61
C VAL A 220 10.21 -22.71 4.04
N MET A 221 11.05 -21.73 3.72
CA MET A 221 10.82 -20.31 4.01
C MET A 221 10.68 -19.55 2.69
N GLU A 222 9.65 -18.73 2.59
CA GLU A 222 9.36 -17.88 1.45
C GLU A 222 9.18 -16.44 1.96
N GLY A 223 9.56 -15.45 1.16
CA GLY A 223 9.22 -14.06 1.45
C GLY A 223 7.71 -13.81 1.34
N ASP A 224 7.32 -12.54 1.20
CA ASP A 224 5.91 -12.18 1.04
C ASP A 224 5.32 -12.86 -0.21
N SER A 225 4.40 -13.81 -0.01
CA SER A 225 3.76 -14.60 -1.06
C SER A 225 2.85 -13.78 -2.00
N SER A 226 2.69 -12.48 -1.74
CA SER A 226 1.96 -11.59 -2.63
C SER A 226 2.75 -11.15 -3.87
N VAL A 227 4.06 -11.46 -3.97
CA VAL A 227 4.88 -11.13 -5.16
C VAL A 227 4.43 -12.00 -6.32
N THR A 228 3.54 -11.45 -7.14
CA THR A 228 2.85 -12.19 -8.19
C THR A 228 2.80 -11.37 -9.49
N SER A 229 3.07 -12.03 -10.61
CA SER A 229 2.66 -11.61 -11.94
C SER A 229 1.36 -12.35 -12.25
N TYR A 230 0.25 -11.61 -12.27
CA TYR A 230 -1.12 -12.12 -12.45
C TYR A 230 -1.37 -13.05 -13.66
N GLN A 231 -0.37 -13.29 -14.51
CA GLN A 231 -0.44 -14.13 -15.70
C GLN A 231 0.40 -15.42 -15.64
N ASN A 232 1.26 -15.64 -14.63
CA ASN A 232 1.97 -16.92 -14.50
C ASN A 232 1.18 -17.90 -13.61
N ASP A 233 1.30 -19.20 -13.90
CA ASP A 233 0.54 -20.24 -13.20
C ASP A 233 1.13 -20.62 -11.83
N VAL A 234 2.45 -20.42 -11.60
CA VAL A 234 3.16 -20.81 -10.37
C VAL A 234 4.12 -19.72 -9.94
N GLU A 235 3.81 -19.06 -8.83
CA GLU A 235 4.57 -17.89 -8.39
C GLU A 235 4.98 -17.96 -6.94
N SER A 236 4.34 -18.78 -6.12
CA SER A 236 4.68 -18.97 -4.72
C SER A 236 4.92 -20.44 -4.37
N PHE A 237 5.53 -20.73 -3.22
CA PHE A 237 5.61 -22.11 -2.73
C PHE A 237 4.22 -22.70 -2.47
N GLN A 238 3.25 -21.85 -2.10
CA GLN A 238 1.86 -22.26 -2.00
C GLN A 238 1.30 -22.78 -3.35
N ASP A 239 1.64 -22.15 -4.47
CA ASP A 239 1.23 -22.63 -5.80
C ASP A 239 1.88 -23.96 -6.14
N PHE A 240 3.15 -24.17 -5.77
CA PHE A 240 3.81 -25.48 -5.91
C PHE A 240 3.04 -26.59 -5.19
N LEU A 241 2.56 -26.34 -3.98
CA LEU A 241 1.75 -27.29 -3.21
C LEU A 241 0.36 -27.49 -3.84
N LYS A 242 -0.29 -26.42 -4.28
CA LYS A 242 -1.64 -26.43 -4.85
C LYS A 242 -1.71 -27.18 -6.18
N GLU A 243 -0.77 -26.90 -7.06
CA GLU A 243 -0.66 -27.55 -8.38
C GLU A 243 -0.08 -28.98 -8.30
N GLY A 244 0.37 -29.40 -7.11
CA GLY A 244 0.86 -30.76 -6.85
C GLY A 244 2.24 -31.02 -7.45
N PHE A 245 3.10 -30.00 -7.49
CA PHE A 245 4.47 -30.13 -7.95
C PHE A 245 5.41 -30.66 -6.87
N VAL A 246 5.01 -30.59 -5.61
CA VAL A 246 5.80 -31.08 -4.46
C VAL A 246 5.45 -32.54 -4.18
N HIS A 247 6.46 -33.36 -3.99
CA HIS A 247 6.33 -34.79 -3.70
C HIS A 247 7.18 -35.18 -2.49
N GLY A 248 6.65 -36.08 -1.68
CA GLY A 248 7.31 -36.67 -0.52
C GLY A 248 7.38 -38.18 -0.64
N ASN A 249 7.92 -38.81 0.39
CA ASN A 249 8.11 -40.25 0.50
C ASN A 249 8.90 -40.85 -0.68
N SER A 250 9.94 -40.14 -1.12
CA SER A 250 10.77 -40.49 -2.28
C SER A 250 9.96 -40.56 -3.57
N GLY A 251 9.13 -39.54 -3.81
CA GLY A 251 8.29 -39.40 -5.01
C GLY A 251 7.01 -40.23 -5.01
N LYS A 252 6.69 -40.94 -3.91
CA LYS A 252 5.52 -41.82 -3.83
C LYS A 252 4.22 -41.09 -3.48
N CYS A 253 4.32 -39.92 -2.85
CA CYS A 253 3.17 -39.14 -2.39
C CYS A 253 3.25 -37.72 -2.96
N VAL A 254 2.15 -37.24 -3.55
CA VAL A 254 2.03 -35.82 -3.92
C VAL A 254 1.66 -35.05 -2.65
N ILE A 255 2.47 -34.06 -2.29
CA ILE A 255 2.21 -33.20 -1.14
C ILE A 255 1.35 -32.03 -1.61
N LYS A 256 0.19 -31.87 -0.98
CA LYS A 256 -0.68 -30.73 -1.17
C LYS A 256 -0.92 -30.05 0.17
N GLN A 257 -1.18 -28.75 0.13
CA GLN A 257 -1.73 -28.07 1.28
C GLN A 257 -3.22 -28.45 1.40
N GLU A 258 -3.63 -29.06 2.50
CA GLU A 258 -5.05 -29.31 2.74
C GLU A 258 -5.73 -28.02 3.22
N TYR A 259 -6.60 -27.44 2.39
CA TYR A 259 -7.52 -26.39 2.81
C TYR A 259 -8.67 -27.02 3.61
N THR A 260 -8.42 -27.32 4.88
CA THR A 260 -9.47 -27.79 5.79
C THR A 260 -10.06 -26.60 6.55
N SER A 261 -11.35 -26.66 6.87
CA SER A 261 -12.01 -25.70 7.77
C SER A 261 -11.70 -25.94 9.25
N GLU A 262 -10.71 -26.79 9.57
CA GLU A 262 -10.37 -27.22 10.93
C GLU A 262 -8.89 -26.95 11.28
N LEU A 263 -8.33 -25.84 10.79
CA LEU A 263 -6.97 -25.41 11.16
C LEU A 263 -6.87 -25.14 12.66
N GLU A 264 -5.75 -25.51 13.26
CA GLU A 264 -5.43 -25.20 14.65
C GLU A 264 -4.26 -24.23 14.71
N TYR A 265 -4.37 -23.17 15.51
CA TYR A 265 -3.33 -22.19 15.78
C TYR A 265 -2.72 -22.43 17.16
N TYR A 266 -1.40 -22.26 17.24
CA TYR A 266 -0.60 -22.65 18.37
C TYR A 266 0.16 -21.46 18.99
N TYR A 267 -0.10 -21.23 20.28
CA TYR A 267 0.48 -20.12 21.04
C TYR A 267 1.11 -20.63 22.34
N TRP A 268 2.34 -20.22 22.60
CA TRP A 268 2.90 -20.29 23.94
C TRP A 268 2.37 -19.12 24.75
N LEU A 269 1.91 -19.41 25.96
CA LEU A 269 1.57 -18.43 26.97
C LEU A 269 2.52 -18.61 28.15
N ASN A 270 2.87 -17.52 28.81
CA ASN A 270 3.68 -17.51 30.03
C ASN A 270 5.05 -18.18 29.82
N ASP A 271 5.62 -18.10 28.60
CA ASP A 271 6.85 -18.84 28.24
C ASP A 271 8.07 -18.40 29.07
N LYS A 272 7.98 -17.23 29.72
CA LYS A 272 8.99 -16.69 30.63
C LYS A 272 8.80 -17.15 32.10
N THR A 273 7.76 -17.90 32.40
CA THR A 273 7.43 -18.38 33.75
C THR A 273 7.93 -19.81 33.98
N ASP A 274 7.87 -20.27 35.23
CA ASP A 274 8.27 -21.64 35.60
C ASP A 274 7.25 -22.71 35.15
N ASP A 275 6.03 -22.33 34.74
CA ASP A 275 4.97 -23.24 34.30
C ASP A 275 4.31 -22.73 33.00
N PRO A 276 5.01 -22.78 31.84
CA PRO A 276 4.46 -22.31 30.57
C PRO A 276 3.20 -23.06 30.17
N LEU A 277 2.28 -22.36 29.52
CA LEU A 277 1.04 -22.93 29.01
C LEU A 277 1.05 -22.93 27.48
N PHE A 278 0.28 -23.84 26.90
CA PHE A 278 0.15 -23.97 25.46
C PHE A 278 -1.31 -23.86 25.07
N LEU A 279 -1.63 -22.80 24.32
CA LEU A 279 -2.96 -22.51 23.84
C LEU A 279 -3.12 -23.05 22.41
N VAL A 280 -4.24 -23.74 22.20
CA VAL A 280 -4.72 -24.23 20.91
C VAL A 280 -6.05 -23.56 20.60
N VAL A 281 -6.11 -22.92 19.44
CA VAL A 281 -7.34 -22.29 18.94
C VAL A 281 -7.71 -22.92 17.61
N ARG A 282 -8.94 -23.41 17.50
CA ARG A 282 -9.41 -24.06 16.28
C ARG A 282 -10.25 -23.10 15.44
N ASP A 283 -9.77 -22.83 14.24
CA ASP A 283 -10.44 -21.98 13.26
C ASP A 283 -11.81 -22.55 12.90
N GLY A 284 -12.79 -21.68 12.70
CA GLY A 284 -14.18 -22.08 12.41
C GLY A 284 -14.94 -22.69 13.60
N THR A 285 -14.39 -22.61 14.82
CA THR A 285 -15.08 -22.98 16.06
C THR A 285 -15.00 -21.85 17.09
N ASP A 286 -15.75 -21.99 18.19
CA ASP A 286 -15.67 -21.10 19.35
C ASP A 286 -14.71 -21.66 20.43
N GLU A 287 -13.94 -22.71 20.17
CA GLU A 287 -13.22 -23.45 21.22
C GLU A 287 -11.75 -23.02 21.38
N MET A 288 -11.37 -22.71 22.62
CA MET A 288 -9.99 -22.50 23.07
C MET A 288 -9.61 -23.58 24.09
N ALA A 289 -8.52 -24.29 23.83
CA ALA A 289 -7.99 -25.31 24.73
C ALA A 289 -6.60 -24.93 25.24
N VAL A 290 -6.39 -25.03 26.55
CA VAL A 290 -5.11 -24.70 27.21
C VAL A 290 -4.53 -25.97 27.83
N TYR A 291 -3.22 -26.15 27.64
CA TYR A 291 -2.46 -27.31 28.13
C TYR A 291 -1.28 -26.83 28.97
N ARG A 292 -0.81 -27.67 29.89
CA ARG A 292 0.44 -27.41 30.62
C ARG A 292 1.62 -27.92 29.80
N SER A 293 2.75 -27.21 29.86
CA SER A 293 3.98 -27.69 29.25
C SER A 293 4.33 -29.10 29.75
N GLY A 294 4.49 -30.05 28.83
CA GLY A 294 4.78 -31.44 29.15
C GLY A 294 3.57 -32.34 29.48
N ASP A 295 2.35 -31.80 29.57
CA ASP A 295 1.11 -32.58 29.64
C ASP A 295 0.12 -32.14 28.55
N TYR A 296 0.19 -32.84 27.41
CA TYR A 296 -0.61 -32.59 26.22
C TYR A 296 -1.76 -33.58 26.04
N GLN A 297 -1.93 -34.54 26.96
CA GLN A 297 -3.00 -35.53 26.88
C GLN A 297 -4.31 -35.01 27.47
N THR A 298 -4.21 -34.20 28.51
CA THR A 298 -5.37 -33.67 29.23
C THR A 298 -5.31 -32.15 29.18
N PRO A 299 -6.29 -31.48 28.55
CA PRO A 299 -6.34 -30.02 28.59
C PRO A 299 -6.54 -29.59 30.04
N LEU A 300 -5.77 -28.57 30.44
CA LEU A 300 -5.98 -27.84 31.68
C LEU A 300 -7.35 -27.16 31.68
N SER A 301 -7.74 -26.62 30.52
CA SER A 301 -9.01 -25.92 30.33
C SER A 301 -9.49 -26.04 28.89
N ILE A 302 -10.80 -26.13 28.69
CA ILE A 302 -11.47 -25.99 27.40
C ILE A 302 -12.58 -24.97 27.59
N GLN A 303 -12.57 -23.90 26.81
CA GLN A 303 -13.48 -22.78 26.95
C GLN A 303 -14.07 -22.39 25.59
N LYS A 304 -15.28 -21.83 25.64
CA LYS A 304 -15.92 -21.24 24.47
C LYS A 304 -15.70 -19.73 24.48
N ALA A 305 -15.30 -19.18 23.34
CA ALA A 305 -15.33 -17.76 23.06
C ALA A 305 -16.79 -17.25 23.14
N GLN A 306 -16.97 -15.95 23.37
CA GLN A 306 -18.30 -15.33 23.41
C GLN A 306 -18.92 -15.26 22.01
N GLU A 307 -18.14 -14.90 20.99
CA GLU A 307 -18.54 -15.00 19.59
C GLU A 307 -18.56 -16.43 19.07
N GLU A 308 -19.49 -16.71 18.14
CA GLU A 308 -19.69 -18.04 17.54
C GLU A 308 -18.51 -18.46 16.61
N TYR A 309 -17.55 -17.57 16.35
CA TYR A 309 -16.43 -17.80 15.44
C TYR A 309 -15.14 -17.12 15.93
N LEU A 310 -14.13 -17.90 16.31
CA LEU A 310 -12.81 -17.40 16.70
C LEU A 310 -11.80 -17.63 15.57
N GLU A 311 -11.25 -16.55 15.00
CA GLU A 311 -10.21 -16.65 13.97
C GLU A 311 -8.82 -16.60 14.61
N GLY A 312 -8.24 -17.78 14.86
CA GLY A 312 -7.00 -17.91 15.63
C GLY A 312 -5.82 -17.09 15.09
N LYS A 313 -5.72 -16.85 13.78
CA LYS A 313 -4.72 -15.96 13.14
C LYS A 313 -4.79 -14.49 13.55
N TYR A 314 -5.87 -14.04 14.21
CA TYR A 314 -6.06 -12.66 14.63
C TYR A 314 -5.95 -12.43 16.13
N LEU A 315 -5.45 -13.42 16.87
CA LEU A 315 -5.23 -13.26 18.29
C LEU A 315 -3.93 -12.50 18.56
N LEU A 316 -4.01 -11.56 19.48
CA LEU A 316 -2.87 -10.89 20.10
C LEU A 316 -2.69 -11.46 21.50
N ILE A 317 -1.46 -11.87 21.81
CA ILE A 317 -1.08 -12.47 23.08
C ILE A 317 -0.08 -11.56 23.77
N ALA A 318 -0.43 -11.07 24.96
CA ALA A 318 0.44 -10.24 25.79
C ALA A 318 -0.14 -10.14 27.20
N ASP A 319 0.69 -9.84 28.19
CA ASP A 319 0.26 -9.45 29.54
C ASP A 319 -0.36 -8.03 29.51
N PHE A 320 -1.65 -7.95 29.18
CA PHE A 320 -2.36 -6.67 28.98
C PHE A 320 -2.69 -5.99 30.31
N ASN A 321 -2.93 -6.77 31.37
CA ASN A 321 -3.28 -6.25 32.69
C ASN A 321 -2.08 -6.08 33.64
N GLN A 322 -0.87 -6.49 33.22
CA GLN A 322 0.40 -6.45 33.96
C GLN A 322 0.41 -7.32 35.23
N ASP A 323 -0.30 -8.45 35.23
CA ASP A 323 -0.33 -9.39 36.35
C ASP A 323 0.75 -10.49 36.24
N GLY A 324 1.53 -10.48 35.17
CA GLY A 324 2.61 -11.43 34.89
C GLY A 324 2.17 -12.65 34.07
N TYR A 325 0.91 -12.71 33.63
CA TYR A 325 0.38 -13.76 32.78
C TYR A 325 -0.07 -13.21 31.42
N ASP A 326 0.14 -13.98 30.36
CA ASP A 326 -0.28 -13.62 29.00
C ASP A 326 -1.81 -13.75 28.86
N ASP A 327 -2.41 -12.66 28.40
CA ASP A 327 -3.83 -12.51 28.09
C ASP A 327 -4.07 -12.58 26.56
N ILE A 328 -5.34 -12.64 26.14
CA ILE A 328 -5.74 -12.70 24.74
C ILE A 328 -6.61 -11.48 24.38
N LEU A 329 -6.30 -10.85 23.25
CA LEU A 329 -7.15 -9.87 22.58
C LEU A 329 -7.49 -10.36 21.17
N CYS A 330 -8.78 -10.42 20.84
CA CYS A 330 -9.26 -10.83 19.52
C CYS A 330 -9.31 -9.61 18.59
N ASN A 331 -8.47 -9.60 17.55
CA ASN A 331 -8.30 -8.47 16.62
C ASN A 331 -8.85 -8.79 15.22
N TYR A 332 -10.17 -8.96 15.10
CA TYR A 332 -10.86 -9.35 13.87
C TYR A 332 -10.76 -8.27 12.78
N TRP A 333 -9.71 -8.26 11.94
CA TRP A 333 -9.51 -7.44 10.72
C TRP A 333 -9.76 -5.91 10.78
N GLU A 334 -10.26 -5.36 11.87
CA GLU A 334 -10.74 -3.99 11.94
C GLU A 334 -9.66 -3.08 12.51
N LEU A 335 -9.49 -1.95 11.82
CA LEU A 335 -8.59 -0.85 12.15
C LEU A 335 -8.57 -0.58 13.65
N ASN A 336 -7.36 -0.59 14.22
CA ASN A 336 -6.99 -0.10 15.56
C ASN A 336 -8.07 -0.34 16.63
N PRO A 337 -7.90 -1.34 17.51
CA PRO A 337 -8.93 -1.75 18.47
C PRO A 337 -9.28 -0.68 19.53
N GLN A 338 -8.57 0.46 19.54
CA GLN A 338 -8.96 1.66 20.29
C GLN A 338 -10.27 2.32 19.78
N TYR A 339 -10.63 2.12 18.51
CA TYR A 339 -11.80 2.77 17.88
C TYR A 339 -13.00 1.83 17.72
N ASN A 340 -12.87 0.59 18.16
CA ASN A 340 -13.93 -0.39 18.05
C ASN A 340 -14.31 -0.96 19.41
N SER A 341 -15.50 -0.56 19.89
CA SER A 341 -16.06 -0.94 21.18
C SER A 341 -16.51 -2.40 21.27
N GLU A 342 -16.35 -3.18 20.20
CA GLU A 342 -16.85 -4.56 20.09
C GLU A 342 -15.74 -5.62 20.05
N THR A 343 -14.48 -5.26 20.30
CA THR A 343 -13.38 -6.25 20.36
C THR A 343 -13.48 -7.11 21.63
N GLU A 344 -13.23 -8.43 21.51
CA GLU A 344 -13.25 -9.35 22.64
C GLU A 344 -11.89 -9.46 23.33
N GLY A 345 -11.90 -9.55 24.65
CA GLY A 345 -10.72 -9.76 25.48
C GLY A 345 -10.88 -10.93 26.45
N TYR A 346 -9.78 -11.60 26.77
CA TYR A 346 -9.77 -12.73 27.69
C TYR A 346 -8.55 -12.63 28.62
N LEU A 347 -8.79 -12.50 29.92
CA LEU A 347 -7.77 -12.39 30.96
C LEU A 347 -7.45 -13.75 31.57
N TRP A 348 -6.19 -14.13 31.71
CA TRP A 348 -5.84 -15.40 32.36
C TRP A 348 -6.01 -15.33 33.88
N ASP A 349 -6.87 -16.17 34.47
CA ASP A 349 -6.94 -16.35 35.93
C ASP A 349 -6.28 -17.66 36.36
N GLU A 350 -5.08 -17.54 36.93
CA GLU A 350 -4.31 -18.67 37.44
C GLU A 350 -5.05 -19.50 38.51
N LYS A 351 -5.96 -18.90 39.30
CA LYS A 351 -6.67 -19.64 40.36
C LYS A 351 -7.73 -20.56 39.80
N SER A 352 -8.47 -20.11 38.79
CA SER A 352 -9.46 -20.93 38.08
C SER A 352 -8.87 -21.75 36.95
N ALA A 353 -7.62 -21.47 36.56
CA ALA A 353 -6.96 -22.03 35.38
C ALA A 353 -7.80 -21.85 34.11
N SER A 354 -8.38 -20.65 33.97
CA SER A 354 -9.31 -20.33 32.89
C SER A 354 -9.22 -18.86 32.48
N PHE A 355 -9.87 -18.51 31.38
CA PHE A 355 -9.89 -17.16 30.84
C PHE A 355 -11.17 -16.45 31.28
N GLU A 356 -11.04 -15.30 31.92
CA GLU A 356 -12.17 -14.42 32.22
C GLU A 356 -12.43 -13.49 31.05
N TYR A 357 -13.63 -13.55 30.48
CA TYR A 357 -14.04 -12.64 29.42
C TYR A 357 -14.08 -11.19 29.90
N THR A 358 -13.59 -10.29 29.06
CA THR A 358 -13.66 -8.85 29.22
C THR A 358 -13.87 -8.18 27.86
N LEU A 359 -14.21 -6.89 27.87
CA LEU A 359 -14.20 -6.11 26.65
C LEU A 359 -12.75 -5.77 26.27
N GLY A 360 -12.41 -5.88 24.98
CA GLY A 360 -11.08 -5.56 24.45
C GLY A 360 -10.65 -4.13 24.77
N GLU A 361 -11.58 -3.17 24.73
CA GLU A 361 -11.32 -1.78 25.19
C GLU A 361 -10.82 -1.70 26.64
N SER A 362 -11.27 -2.59 27.52
CA SER A 362 -10.87 -2.62 28.93
C SER A 362 -9.45 -3.18 29.11
N LEU A 363 -9.01 -4.08 28.23
CA LEU A 363 -7.60 -4.51 28.16
C LEU A 363 -6.72 -3.36 27.69
N LEU A 364 -7.15 -2.67 26.64
CA LEU A 364 -6.38 -1.60 25.98
C LEU A 364 -6.26 -0.32 26.81
N GLY A 365 -7.19 -0.08 27.75
CA GLY A 365 -7.17 1.07 28.65
C GLY A 365 -5.97 1.11 29.62
N ASN A 366 -5.30 -0.03 29.86
CA ASN A 366 -4.17 -0.15 30.80
C ASN A 366 -2.83 -0.44 30.11
N VAL A 367 -2.82 -0.61 28.79
CA VAL A 367 -1.58 -0.81 28.02
C VAL A 367 -0.75 0.48 28.06
N VAL A 368 0.46 0.37 28.59
CA VAL A 368 1.49 1.39 28.39
C VAL A 368 1.98 1.24 26.95
N TRP A 369 1.38 2.01 26.04
CA TRP A 369 1.68 2.06 24.61
C TRP A 369 3.12 2.50 24.27
N GLU A 370 4.03 2.58 25.26
CA GLU A 370 5.41 3.03 25.07
C GLU A 370 6.19 2.09 24.14
N ASP A 371 5.86 0.80 24.08
CA ASP A 371 6.46 -0.15 23.14
C ASP A 371 5.82 -0.10 21.73
N TRP A 372 4.67 0.56 21.59
CA TRP A 372 3.96 0.77 20.31
C TRP A 372 4.05 2.23 19.81
N GLY A 373 4.91 3.06 20.42
CA GLY A 373 5.48 4.24 19.78
C GLY A 373 4.62 5.51 19.67
N TRP A 374 3.50 5.65 20.37
CA TRP A 374 2.63 6.83 20.17
C TRP A 374 2.20 7.52 21.47
N LYS A 375 3.14 8.28 22.05
CA LYS A 375 2.82 9.47 22.87
C LYS A 375 4.02 10.38 23.15
N GLU A 376 4.96 10.48 22.21
CA GLU A 376 5.95 11.56 22.31
C GLU A 376 5.30 12.88 21.89
N SER A 377 5.45 13.91 22.73
CA SER A 377 5.11 15.27 22.32
C SER A 377 6.02 15.65 21.15
N LEU A 378 5.47 15.73 19.95
CA LEU A 378 6.19 16.14 18.74
C LEU A 378 6.91 17.48 18.98
N THR A 379 8.24 17.46 18.92
CA THR A 379 9.07 18.65 19.20
C THR A 379 9.48 19.40 17.94
N GLY A 380 9.14 18.90 16.76
CA GLY A 380 9.71 19.31 15.49
C GLY A 380 9.46 20.77 15.13
N SER A 381 8.30 21.33 15.51
CA SER A 381 8.04 22.77 15.36
C SER A 381 9.07 23.67 16.08
N GLN A 382 9.70 23.17 17.14
CA GLN A 382 10.76 23.88 17.87
C GLN A 382 12.14 23.68 17.23
N GLN A 383 12.28 22.67 16.37
CA GLN A 383 13.52 22.32 15.69
C GLN A 383 13.67 23.00 14.32
N ILE A 384 12.58 23.49 13.72
CA ILE A 384 12.62 24.27 12.48
C ILE A 384 13.14 25.69 12.75
N PRO A 385 14.23 26.13 12.10
CA PRO A 385 14.78 27.48 12.30
C PRO A 385 13.82 28.57 11.81
N LYS A 386 13.69 29.66 12.58
CA LYS A 386 12.86 30.82 12.20
C LYS A 386 13.39 31.51 10.95
N GLU A 387 14.70 31.46 10.76
CA GLU A 387 15.42 32.00 9.61
C GLU A 387 15.04 31.26 8.33
N LEU A 388 14.91 29.92 8.40
CA LEU A 388 14.44 29.11 7.28
C LEU A 388 12.97 29.42 6.95
N ILE A 389 12.12 29.54 7.97
CA ILE A 389 10.71 29.95 7.79
C ILE A 389 10.62 31.30 7.08
N ALA A 390 11.38 32.30 7.56
CA ALA A 390 11.42 33.63 6.95
C ALA A 390 11.96 33.58 5.51
N TYR A 391 12.99 32.77 5.26
CA TYR A 391 13.61 32.62 3.94
C TYR A 391 12.66 32.06 2.89
N LEU A 392 11.77 31.15 3.28
CA LEU A 392 10.80 30.53 2.37
C LEU A 392 9.47 31.28 2.27
N SER A 393 9.16 32.18 3.21
CA SER A 393 7.87 32.89 3.25
C SER A 393 7.65 33.85 2.09
N ASP A 394 8.61 34.73 1.76
CA ASP A 394 8.44 35.70 0.67
C ASP A 394 8.36 35.02 -0.71
N PRO A 395 9.24 34.05 -1.06
CA PRO A 395 9.16 33.34 -2.34
C PRO A 395 7.87 32.55 -2.54
N LEU A 396 7.22 32.11 -1.46
CA LEU A 396 5.95 31.38 -1.51
C LEU A 396 4.79 32.23 -2.05
N LEU A 397 4.88 33.56 -1.92
CA LEU A 397 3.92 34.51 -2.52
C LEU A 397 4.26 34.85 -3.98
N GLY A 398 5.40 34.38 -4.48
CA GLY A 398 5.83 34.53 -5.87
C GLY A 398 5.28 33.43 -6.79
N SER A 399 5.91 33.26 -7.95
CA SER A 399 5.57 32.20 -8.90
C SER A 399 6.10 30.83 -8.46
N LYS A 400 5.46 29.74 -8.93
CA LYS A 400 5.93 28.35 -8.69
C LYS A 400 7.37 28.16 -9.17
N GLU A 401 7.74 28.76 -10.30
CA GLU A 401 9.10 28.74 -10.84
C GLU A 401 10.13 29.43 -9.94
N GLU A 402 9.77 30.57 -9.32
CA GLU A 402 10.65 31.28 -8.39
C GLU A 402 10.92 30.43 -7.14
N LEU A 403 9.86 29.88 -6.54
CA LEU A 403 10.00 28.98 -5.39
C LEU A 403 10.85 27.76 -5.72
N LYS A 404 10.60 27.13 -6.89
CA LYS A 404 11.40 26.00 -7.39
C LYS A 404 12.88 26.35 -7.47
N ASN A 405 13.20 27.47 -8.11
CA ASN A 405 14.58 27.88 -8.36
C ASN A 405 15.32 28.21 -7.06
N LEU A 406 14.59 28.63 -6.03
CA LEU A 406 15.12 28.92 -4.70
C LEU A 406 15.35 27.64 -3.86
N MET A 407 14.44 26.66 -3.92
CA MET A 407 14.56 25.41 -3.17
C MET A 407 15.51 24.40 -3.79
N LEU A 408 15.60 24.35 -5.14
CA LEU A 408 16.41 23.37 -5.86
C LEU A 408 17.89 23.31 -5.41
N PRO A 409 18.59 24.44 -5.15
CA PRO A 409 19.96 24.41 -4.62
C PRO A 409 20.10 23.88 -3.20
N MET A 410 19.00 23.83 -2.43
CA MET A 410 18.99 23.35 -1.05
C MET A 410 18.81 21.83 -0.96
N VAL A 411 18.35 21.17 -2.03
CA VAL A 411 18.07 19.73 -2.03
C VAL A 411 19.33 18.93 -1.70
N ASN A 412 19.22 18.06 -0.69
CA ASN A 412 20.29 17.24 -0.16
C ASN A 412 19.82 15.79 0.06
N ASP A 413 19.24 15.21 -0.99
CA ASP A 413 18.90 13.80 -1.07
C ASP A 413 19.46 13.16 -2.36
N LYS A 414 19.48 11.83 -2.36
CA LYS A 414 19.75 11.02 -3.54
C LYS A 414 18.60 10.05 -3.77
N GLU A 415 17.90 10.21 -4.89
CA GLU A 415 17.00 9.18 -5.41
C GLU A 415 17.78 7.91 -5.79
N LEU A 416 17.37 6.78 -5.21
CA LEU A 416 17.93 5.47 -5.51
C LEU A 416 17.27 4.86 -6.75
N THR A 417 18.04 4.11 -7.53
CA THR A 417 17.45 3.25 -8.56
C THR A 417 16.93 1.96 -7.95
N ILE A 418 16.04 1.26 -8.66
CA ILE A 418 15.51 -0.03 -8.19
C ILE A 418 16.63 -1.06 -7.98
N GLU A 419 17.68 -1.03 -8.78
CA GLU A 419 18.86 -1.88 -8.61
C GLU A 419 19.60 -1.56 -7.31
N GLU A 420 19.79 -0.28 -6.99
CA GLU A 420 20.41 0.13 -5.72
C GLU A 420 19.56 -0.31 -4.52
N VAL A 421 18.23 -0.25 -4.62
CA VAL A 421 17.32 -0.72 -3.57
C VAL A 421 17.37 -2.24 -3.44
N LYS A 422 17.44 -2.99 -4.55
CA LYS A 422 17.60 -4.46 -4.55
C LYS A 422 18.92 -4.89 -3.89
N GLU A 423 20.01 -4.18 -4.14
CA GLU A 423 21.29 -4.42 -3.46
C GLU A 423 21.17 -4.20 -1.95
N LEU A 424 20.52 -3.11 -1.52
CA LEU A 424 20.27 -2.85 -0.10
C LEU A 424 19.38 -3.93 0.53
N ALA A 425 18.34 -4.38 -0.17
CA ALA A 425 17.40 -5.40 0.31
C ALA A 425 18.06 -6.74 0.61
N ARG A 426 19.18 -7.11 -0.03
CA ARG A 426 19.88 -8.38 0.24
C ARG A 426 20.38 -8.51 1.68
N GLU A 427 20.78 -7.38 2.27
CA GLU A 427 21.38 -7.34 3.61
C GLU A 427 20.47 -6.69 4.66
N ASN A 428 19.30 -6.17 4.25
CA ASN A 428 18.38 -5.41 5.10
C ASN A 428 16.95 -5.96 4.99
N PRO A 429 16.51 -6.81 5.93
CA PRO A 429 15.20 -7.47 5.89
C PRO A 429 14.02 -6.48 5.82
N ASP A 430 14.09 -5.36 6.53
CA ASP A 430 13.02 -4.35 6.52
C ASP A 430 12.83 -3.69 5.14
N ILE A 431 13.94 -3.40 4.45
CA ILE A 431 13.92 -2.86 3.09
C ILE A 431 13.42 -3.94 2.12
N LYS A 432 13.87 -5.20 2.29
CA LYS A 432 13.42 -6.34 1.49
C LYS A 432 11.90 -6.51 1.58
N ARG A 433 11.37 -6.55 2.80
CA ARG A 433 9.93 -6.67 3.07
C ARG A 433 9.14 -5.57 2.36
N GLN A 434 9.53 -4.32 2.55
CA GLN A 434 8.78 -3.21 1.95
C GLN A 434 8.92 -3.15 0.43
N LEU A 435 10.08 -3.54 -0.12
CA LEU A 435 10.26 -3.69 -1.56
C LEU A 435 9.32 -4.76 -2.13
N LEU A 436 9.23 -5.93 -1.47
CA LEU A 436 8.27 -6.98 -1.83
C LEU A 436 6.85 -6.42 -1.85
N THR A 437 6.38 -5.85 -0.73
CA THR A 437 5.02 -5.29 -0.61
C THR A 437 4.67 -4.31 -1.74
N ILE A 438 5.58 -3.42 -2.12
CA ILE A 438 5.35 -2.45 -3.19
C ILE A 438 5.22 -3.15 -4.55
N THR A 439 6.07 -4.15 -4.83
CA THR A 439 6.04 -4.91 -6.10
C THR A 439 4.78 -5.75 -6.26
N CYS A 440 4.15 -6.17 -5.17
CA CYS A 440 2.89 -6.93 -5.16
C CYS A 440 1.66 -6.07 -5.47
N ASN A 441 1.71 -4.78 -5.13
CA ASN A 441 0.59 -3.87 -5.34
C ASN A 441 0.46 -3.52 -6.83
N SER A 442 -0.78 -3.48 -7.35
CA SER A 442 -1.12 -3.26 -8.78
C SER A 442 -0.55 -1.97 -9.43
N LEU A 443 0.18 -1.14 -8.69
CA LEU A 443 0.90 0.03 -9.18
C LEU A 443 2.43 -0.05 -9.05
N GLY A 444 3.01 -0.97 -8.25
CA GLY A 444 4.45 -1.28 -8.23
C GLY A 444 5.39 -0.12 -7.85
N GLN A 445 4.86 1.03 -7.44
CA GLN A 445 5.60 2.29 -7.52
C GLN A 445 5.81 2.92 -6.14
N GLY A 446 7.05 3.35 -5.93
CA GLY A 446 7.45 4.18 -4.81
C GLY A 446 8.71 4.99 -5.16
N ILE A 447 8.97 6.03 -4.38
CA ILE A 447 10.18 6.83 -4.48
C ILE A 447 11.07 6.51 -3.29
N TRP A 448 12.27 6.00 -3.57
CA TRP A 448 13.31 5.73 -2.58
C TRP A 448 14.36 6.86 -2.60
N LEU A 449 14.63 7.42 -1.44
CA LEU A 449 15.62 8.47 -1.20
C LEU A 449 16.65 7.99 -0.19
N LYS A 450 17.90 8.42 -0.38
CA LYS A 450 18.96 8.34 0.60
C LYS A 450 19.29 9.75 1.08
N ALA A 451 19.23 9.98 2.38
CA ALA A 451 19.55 11.25 3.03
C ALA A 451 19.80 11.01 4.52
N ASP A 452 20.61 11.83 5.17
CA ASP A 452 20.69 11.91 6.64
C ASP A 452 19.43 12.62 7.16
N ALA A 453 18.34 11.85 7.34
CA ALA A 453 17.01 12.40 7.57
C ALA A 453 16.85 12.88 9.01
N ASP A 454 17.47 12.16 9.95
CA ASP A 454 17.37 12.43 11.39
C ASP A 454 18.51 13.29 11.96
N ASN A 455 19.46 13.71 11.11
CA ASN A 455 20.58 14.59 11.43
C ASN A 455 21.60 13.99 12.40
N ASP A 456 21.75 12.66 12.45
CA ASP A 456 22.76 11.99 13.27
C ASP A 456 24.12 11.81 12.57
N GLY A 457 24.20 12.19 11.29
CA GLY A 457 25.40 12.12 10.45
C GLY A 457 25.58 10.78 9.72
N ILE A 458 24.62 9.86 9.85
CA ILE A 458 24.53 8.60 9.10
C ILE A 458 23.43 8.77 8.04
N GLU A 459 23.65 8.23 6.84
CA GLU A 459 22.60 8.28 5.81
C GLU A 459 21.51 7.25 6.12
N ASP A 460 20.25 7.65 5.98
CA ASP A 460 19.05 6.84 6.10
C ASP A 460 18.45 6.53 4.73
N ILE A 461 17.52 5.57 4.68
CA ILE A 461 16.63 5.35 3.53
C ILE A 461 15.24 5.86 3.85
N PHE A 462 14.73 6.75 3.01
CA PHE A 462 13.37 7.27 3.09
C PHE A 462 12.57 6.78 1.87
N LEU A 463 11.39 6.25 2.09
CA LEU A 463 10.51 5.75 1.04
C LEU A 463 9.18 6.51 1.05
N CYS A 464 8.70 6.89 -0.12
CA CYS A 464 7.30 7.23 -0.36
C CYS A 464 6.66 6.12 -1.21
N GLU A 465 5.84 5.30 -0.58
CA GLU A 465 5.03 4.27 -1.23
C GLU A 465 3.72 4.86 -1.76
N TYR A 466 3.34 4.55 -3.00
CA TYR A 466 2.04 4.91 -3.56
C TYR A 466 1.02 3.80 -3.30
N LEU A 467 -0.02 4.12 -2.51
CA LEU A 467 -1.09 3.17 -2.15
C LEU A 467 -2.14 3.02 -3.26
N GLY A 468 -2.07 3.87 -4.29
CA GLY A 468 -2.95 3.84 -5.43
C GLY A 468 -4.30 4.53 -5.22
N GLY A 469 -5.27 4.09 -6.04
CA GLY A 469 -6.59 4.72 -6.11
C GLY A 469 -6.59 6.11 -6.74
N SER A 470 -7.79 6.70 -6.83
CA SER A 470 -7.98 8.05 -7.37
C SER A 470 -7.68 9.15 -6.36
N LEU A 471 -7.57 8.84 -5.06
CA LEU A 471 -7.34 9.83 -4.01
C LEU A 471 -5.87 10.26 -3.91
N GLY A 472 -4.94 9.42 -4.40
CA GLY A 472 -3.51 9.68 -4.35
C GLY A 472 -2.93 9.51 -2.94
N ALA A 473 -3.35 8.49 -2.20
CA ALA A 473 -2.81 8.21 -0.87
C ALA A 473 -1.37 7.64 -0.94
N VAL A 474 -0.55 7.99 0.05
CA VAL A 474 0.85 7.57 0.18
C VAL A 474 1.20 7.19 1.61
N SER A 475 2.18 6.30 1.74
CA SER A 475 2.85 6.00 3.01
C SER A 475 4.31 6.44 2.92
N TYR A 476 4.77 7.20 3.90
CA TYR A 476 6.18 7.58 4.07
C TYR A 476 6.83 6.68 5.10
N TYR A 477 7.94 6.04 4.76
CA TYR A 477 8.71 5.17 5.64
C TYR A 477 10.11 5.73 5.85
N LEU A 478 10.65 5.62 7.07
CA LEU A 478 12.05 5.87 7.36
C LEU A 478 12.72 4.58 7.87
N PHE A 479 13.81 4.22 7.21
CA PHE A 479 14.73 3.17 7.63
C PHE A 479 16.04 3.82 8.09
N LYS A 480 16.24 3.87 9.40
CA LYS A 480 17.40 4.51 10.03
C LYS A 480 18.67 3.74 9.74
N GLY A 481 19.71 4.44 9.29
CA GLY A 481 21.04 3.88 9.10
C GLY A 481 21.75 3.59 10.44
N THR A 482 22.50 2.49 10.50
CA THR A 482 23.35 2.16 11.65
C THR A 482 24.84 2.32 11.31
N LYS A 483 25.69 2.37 12.34
CA LYS A 483 27.15 2.48 12.17
C LYS A 483 27.76 1.30 11.42
N GLU A 484 27.08 0.17 11.47
CA GLU A 484 27.44 -1.09 10.81
C GLU A 484 27.03 -1.11 9.33
N GLY A 485 26.36 -0.05 8.84
CA GLY A 485 25.91 0.05 7.45
C GLY A 485 24.60 -0.67 7.14
N ARG A 486 23.84 -1.05 8.18
CA ARG A 486 22.50 -1.64 8.06
C ARG A 486 21.42 -0.58 8.23
N TYR A 487 20.19 -0.92 7.84
CA TYR A 487 19.04 -0.05 7.94
C TYR A 487 17.91 -0.76 8.67
N ILE A 488 17.29 -0.07 9.62
CA ILE A 488 16.21 -0.60 10.46
C ILE A 488 14.99 0.30 10.28
N PHE A 489 13.81 -0.29 10.09
CA PHE A 489 12.56 0.47 10.03
C PHE A 489 12.26 1.16 11.38
N THR A 490 12.01 2.46 11.36
CA THR A 490 11.83 3.25 12.60
C THR A 490 10.63 4.19 12.61
N SER A 491 10.04 4.54 11.46
CA SER A 491 8.89 5.46 11.39
C SER A 491 8.08 5.27 10.12
N LYS A 492 6.75 5.41 10.23
CA LYS A 492 5.80 5.40 9.12
C LYS A 492 4.74 6.49 9.31
N GLU A 493 4.45 7.24 8.25
CA GLU A 493 3.38 8.26 8.21
C GLU A 493 2.49 8.06 6.98
N GLU A 494 1.18 8.29 7.08
CA GLU A 494 0.24 8.15 5.94
C GLU A 494 -0.37 9.50 5.56
N GLU A 495 -0.32 9.86 4.27
CA GLU A 495 -0.71 11.18 3.78
C GLU A 495 -1.30 11.14 2.38
N LEU A 496 -1.79 12.29 1.91
CA LEU A 496 -2.00 12.50 0.48
C LEU A 496 -0.66 12.77 -0.20
N LYS A 497 -0.53 12.30 -1.43
CA LYS A 497 0.64 12.51 -2.28
C LYS A 497 0.95 14.01 -2.36
N MET A 498 2.19 14.36 -2.04
CA MET A 498 2.76 15.70 -2.21
C MET A 498 4.08 15.60 -2.96
N GLU A 499 4.54 16.70 -3.54
CA GLU A 499 5.93 16.78 -4.02
C GLU A 499 6.83 16.99 -2.79
N PHE A 500 7.93 16.24 -2.70
CA PHE A 500 8.79 16.26 -1.52
C PHE A 500 10.28 16.11 -1.87
N ALA A 501 11.13 16.63 -0.99
CA ALA A 501 12.59 16.46 -1.01
C ALA A 501 13.17 16.76 0.38
N PHE A 502 14.33 16.21 0.71
CA PHE A 502 15.12 16.70 1.84
C PHE A 502 15.91 17.94 1.41
N ILE A 503 15.79 19.02 2.17
CA ILE A 503 16.55 20.25 1.98
C ILE A 503 17.55 20.44 3.11
N ASN A 504 18.76 20.89 2.79
CA ASN A 504 19.76 21.28 3.77
C ASN A 504 19.67 22.77 4.09
N TRP A 505 19.61 23.09 5.38
CA TRP A 505 19.76 24.43 5.90
C TRP A 505 20.75 24.43 7.06
N GLU A 506 21.83 25.20 6.90
CA GLU A 506 22.89 25.33 7.91
C GLU A 506 23.45 23.99 8.42
N GLY A 507 23.56 23.00 7.53
CA GLY A 507 24.11 21.68 7.85
C GLY A 507 23.10 20.69 8.43
N LYS A 508 21.81 21.05 8.51
CA LYS A 508 20.73 20.13 8.89
C LYS A 508 19.75 19.89 7.75
N ASN A 509 19.26 18.67 7.63
CA ASN A 509 18.26 18.26 6.65
C ASN A 509 16.85 18.34 7.24
N TYR A 510 15.92 18.78 6.40
CA TYR A 510 14.49 18.90 6.69
C TYR A 510 13.71 18.32 5.52
N LEU A 511 12.66 17.56 5.79
CA LEU A 511 11.75 17.10 4.74
C LEU A 511 10.84 18.28 4.36
N ALA A 512 10.98 18.77 3.13
CA ALA A 512 10.13 19.81 2.58
C ALA A 512 9.09 19.17 1.66
N LYS A 513 7.81 19.47 1.89
CA LYS A 513 6.69 19.02 1.06
C LYS A 513 5.92 20.23 0.54
N THR A 514 5.52 20.23 -0.74
CA THR A 514 4.60 21.25 -1.25
C THR A 514 3.17 20.89 -0.87
N THR A 515 2.50 21.74 -0.11
CA THR A 515 1.08 21.54 0.18
C THR A 515 0.24 22.01 -0.98
N TRP A 516 -0.98 21.50 -1.06
CA TRP A 516 -1.88 21.82 -2.15
C TRP A 516 -3.31 21.95 -1.66
N GLU A 517 -4.04 22.89 -2.24
CA GLU A 517 -5.47 22.98 -2.05
C GLU A 517 -6.13 21.89 -2.91
N PHE A 518 -6.81 20.95 -2.24
CA PHE A 518 -7.35 19.74 -2.87
C PHE A 518 -8.36 20.05 -3.98
N THR A 519 -9.35 20.90 -3.73
CA THR A 519 -10.41 21.22 -4.70
C THR A 519 -9.88 21.91 -5.96
N LYS A 520 -8.75 22.62 -5.87
CA LYS A 520 -8.18 23.47 -6.93
C LYS A 520 -6.93 22.92 -7.60
N LYS A 521 -6.27 21.92 -7.00
CA LYS A 521 -5.03 21.31 -7.55
C LYS A 521 -3.89 22.33 -7.68
N CYS A 522 -3.91 23.34 -6.80
CA CYS A 522 -2.95 24.44 -6.77
C CYS A 522 -2.10 24.37 -5.49
N VAL A 523 -0.81 24.70 -5.60
CA VAL A 523 0.08 24.77 -4.42
C VAL A 523 -0.40 25.89 -3.51
N ASP A 524 -0.68 25.58 -2.24
CA ASP A 524 -1.16 26.54 -1.24
C ASP A 524 -0.15 26.77 -0.10
N GLY A 525 1.02 26.15 -0.16
CA GLY A 525 2.00 26.24 0.91
C GLY A 525 3.16 25.25 0.83
N ILE A 526 3.92 25.18 1.92
CA ILE A 526 5.03 24.24 2.14
C ILE A 526 4.97 23.72 3.58
N GLN A 527 5.13 22.42 3.75
CA GLN A 527 5.42 21.80 5.05
C GLN A 527 6.92 21.57 5.19
N LEU A 528 7.45 21.90 6.35
CA LEU A 528 8.83 21.62 6.75
C LEU A 528 8.77 20.71 7.97
N GLU A 529 9.27 19.49 7.80
CA GLU A 529 9.23 18.45 8.80
C GLU A 529 10.65 18.02 9.17
N CYS A 530 10.81 17.49 10.37
CA CYS A 530 12.08 16.96 10.84
C CYS A 530 11.92 15.58 11.45
N TYR A 531 13.01 14.83 11.38
CA TYR A 531 13.17 13.57 12.06
C TYR A 531 14.28 13.72 13.11
N ALA A 532 14.19 12.94 14.18
CA ALA A 532 15.24 12.80 15.18
C ALA A 532 15.24 11.35 15.68
N ASP A 533 16.43 10.76 15.78
CA ASP A 533 16.61 9.36 16.19
C ASP A 533 15.75 8.37 15.38
N GLY A 534 15.76 8.53 14.06
CA GLY A 534 14.96 7.73 13.13
C GLY A 534 13.44 7.92 13.23
N ARG A 535 12.94 8.89 14.00
CA ARG A 535 11.50 9.08 14.23
C ARG A 535 11.00 10.43 13.74
N TYR A 536 9.78 10.44 13.21
CA TYR A 536 9.09 11.67 12.83
C TYR A 536 8.85 12.56 14.05
N GLN A 537 9.18 13.85 13.95
CA GLN A 537 9.04 14.81 15.04
C GLN A 537 7.99 15.89 14.74
N GLY A 538 7.26 15.80 13.63
CA GLY A 538 6.40 16.89 13.18
C GLY A 538 7.19 18.04 12.56
N GLY A 539 6.61 19.23 12.56
CA GLY A 539 7.18 20.36 11.83
C GLY A 539 6.33 21.61 11.85
N VAL A 540 6.47 22.43 10.81
CA VAL A 540 5.67 23.63 10.57
C VAL A 540 5.11 23.64 9.15
N GLU A 541 3.91 24.21 9.01
CA GLU A 541 3.26 24.46 7.73
C GLU A 541 3.24 25.97 7.45
N LEU A 542 3.79 26.36 6.31
CA LEU A 542 3.74 27.70 5.75
C LEU A 542 2.60 27.75 4.73
N LYS A 543 1.47 28.34 5.11
CA LYS A 543 0.26 28.39 4.29
C LYS A 543 -0.01 29.77 3.72
N ILE A 544 -0.27 29.85 2.42
CA ILE A 544 -0.76 31.06 1.75
C ILE A 544 -2.21 31.25 2.19
N THR A 545 -2.54 32.44 2.67
CA THR A 545 -3.90 32.80 3.11
C THR A 545 -4.33 34.13 2.53
N ALA A 546 -5.62 34.28 2.29
CA ALA A 546 -6.21 35.52 1.81
C ALA A 546 -6.29 36.58 2.92
N LYS A 547 -6.00 37.84 2.59
CA LYS A 547 -6.34 38.97 3.47
C LYS A 547 -7.85 39.21 3.43
N GLU A 548 -8.47 39.25 4.61
CA GLU A 548 -9.90 39.49 4.73
C GLU A 548 -10.29 40.95 4.42
N GLY A 549 -11.54 41.13 3.97
CA GLY A 549 -12.15 42.43 3.74
C GLY A 549 -11.74 43.13 2.45
N MET A 550 -12.35 44.30 2.21
CA MET A 550 -12.17 45.10 0.99
C MET A 550 -10.74 45.61 0.80
N GLU A 551 -10.01 45.92 1.87
CA GLU A 551 -8.62 46.42 1.78
C GLU A 551 -7.63 45.36 1.28
N GLY A 552 -8.00 44.08 1.44
CA GLY A 552 -7.30 42.91 0.93
C GLY A 552 -7.53 42.67 -0.56
N ARG A 553 -8.38 43.45 -1.25
CA ARG A 553 -8.80 43.17 -2.62
C ARG A 553 -8.51 44.34 -3.56
N SER A 554 -8.22 44.02 -4.80
CA SER A 554 -8.13 44.97 -5.91
C SER A 554 -9.15 44.57 -6.98
N ILE A 555 -10.25 45.31 -7.03
CA ILE A 555 -11.38 45.03 -7.93
C ILE A 555 -11.33 46.00 -9.11
N LYS A 556 -11.38 45.46 -10.32
CA LYS A 556 -11.40 46.25 -11.57
C LYS A 556 -12.55 45.77 -12.45
N THR A 557 -13.31 46.72 -13.00
CA THR A 557 -14.36 46.41 -13.97
C THR A 557 -13.93 46.83 -15.36
N SER A 558 -14.13 45.93 -16.32
CA SER A 558 -13.88 46.14 -17.75
C SER A 558 -15.21 46.05 -18.51
N TYR A 559 -15.51 47.06 -19.33
CA TYR A 559 -16.72 47.11 -20.16
C TYR A 559 -16.37 46.88 -21.62
N LEU A 560 -17.01 45.91 -22.27
CA LEU A 560 -16.70 45.55 -23.66
C LEU A 560 -17.50 46.38 -24.68
N GLU A 561 -18.68 46.90 -24.33
CA GLU A 561 -19.56 47.68 -25.21
C GLU A 561 -19.96 49.05 -24.63
N LYS A 562 -18.97 49.90 -24.30
CA LYS A 562 -19.13 51.26 -23.71
C LYS A 562 -19.76 51.24 -22.30
N GLU A 563 -19.73 52.37 -21.59
CA GLU A 563 -20.26 52.53 -20.22
C GLU A 563 -21.78 52.34 -20.09
N LYS A 564 -22.50 51.86 -21.12
CA LYS A 564 -23.96 51.65 -21.10
C LYS A 564 -24.39 50.68 -19.99
N TYR A 565 -23.55 49.68 -19.68
CA TYR A 565 -23.81 48.64 -18.69
C TYR A 565 -23.18 48.95 -17.31
N SER A 566 -22.81 50.21 -17.05
CA SER A 566 -22.10 50.59 -15.82
C SER A 566 -22.92 50.36 -14.54
N ASN A 567 -24.25 50.41 -14.62
CA ASN A 567 -25.15 50.14 -13.49
C ASN A 567 -25.07 48.69 -12.99
N LEU A 568 -24.75 47.71 -13.86
CA LEU A 568 -24.57 46.30 -13.48
C LEU A 568 -23.32 46.07 -12.61
N ALA A 569 -22.33 46.96 -12.69
CA ALA A 569 -21.06 46.78 -11.99
C ALA A 569 -21.17 46.91 -10.46
N SER A 570 -22.15 47.68 -9.95
CA SER A 570 -22.25 47.98 -8.52
C SER A 570 -22.59 46.74 -7.67
N SER A 571 -23.50 45.88 -8.16
CA SER A 571 -23.87 44.63 -7.49
C SER A 571 -22.69 43.65 -7.50
N LEU A 572 -22.04 43.50 -8.65
CA LEU A 572 -20.88 42.62 -8.79
C LEU A 572 -19.66 43.09 -8.00
N TYR A 573 -19.45 44.41 -7.89
CA TYR A 573 -18.41 44.97 -7.04
C TYR A 573 -18.65 44.63 -5.56
N THR A 574 -19.92 44.66 -5.13
CA THR A 574 -20.32 44.27 -3.77
C THR A 574 -20.07 42.79 -3.54
N LEU A 575 -20.52 41.94 -4.47
CA LEU A 575 -20.27 40.49 -4.43
C LEU A 575 -18.77 40.18 -4.41
N ALA A 576 -17.99 40.81 -5.28
CA ALA A 576 -16.54 40.65 -5.34
C ALA A 576 -15.85 41.11 -4.05
N GLY A 577 -16.44 42.04 -3.29
CA GLY A 577 -15.95 42.46 -1.99
C GLY A 577 -16.19 41.45 -0.86
N THR A 578 -17.20 40.58 -1.00
CA THR A 578 -17.63 39.64 0.05
C THR A 578 -17.39 38.17 -0.28
N TYR A 579 -17.20 37.83 -1.56
CA TYR A 579 -17.06 36.45 -2.01
C TYR A 579 -15.83 35.79 -1.39
N GLN A 580 -16.02 34.64 -0.75
CA GLN A 580 -14.94 33.78 -0.29
C GLN A 580 -14.87 32.57 -1.21
N SER A 581 -13.66 32.23 -1.64
CA SER A 581 -13.45 31.10 -2.53
C SER A 581 -14.05 29.82 -1.97
N GLY A 582 -14.67 29.00 -2.82
CA GLY A 582 -15.39 27.79 -2.43
C GLY A 582 -16.77 28.00 -1.80
N THR A 583 -17.20 29.25 -1.58
CA THR A 583 -18.54 29.55 -1.04
C THR A 583 -19.61 29.39 -2.12
N ARG A 584 -20.72 28.71 -1.78
CA ARG A 584 -21.89 28.62 -2.66
C ARG A 584 -22.65 29.95 -2.69
N LEU A 585 -22.98 30.41 -3.90
CA LEU A 585 -23.87 31.56 -4.11
C LEU A 585 -25.32 31.10 -4.22
N SER A 586 -26.25 31.95 -3.80
CA SER A 586 -27.69 31.76 -3.98
C SER A 586 -28.10 31.93 -5.45
N CYS A 587 -29.35 31.60 -5.76
CA CYS A 587 -29.96 32.02 -7.01
C CYS A 587 -29.94 33.55 -7.16
N GLY A 588 -29.89 34.00 -8.41
CA GLY A 588 -29.98 35.40 -8.80
C GLY A 588 -31.41 35.92 -8.80
N THR A 589 -31.58 37.22 -9.04
CA THR A 589 -32.90 37.87 -8.96
C THR A 589 -33.83 37.54 -10.13
N GLY A 590 -33.29 37.02 -11.23
CA GLY A 590 -34.06 36.58 -12.41
C GLY A 590 -34.40 35.08 -12.38
N GLU A 591 -34.07 34.37 -11.30
CA GLU A 591 -34.28 32.93 -11.16
C GLU A 591 -35.36 32.62 -10.12
N GLU A 592 -36.21 31.64 -10.42
CA GLU A 592 -37.09 31.00 -9.43
C GLU A 592 -36.51 29.66 -8.99
N GLU A 593 -36.38 29.44 -7.66
CA GLU A 593 -35.88 28.18 -7.09
C GLU A 593 -37.03 27.17 -6.93
N MET A 594 -36.91 26.02 -7.57
CA MET A 594 -37.90 24.93 -7.54
C MET A 594 -37.38 23.80 -6.63
N LYS A 595 -37.86 23.75 -5.39
CA LYS A 595 -37.47 22.72 -4.42
C LYS A 595 -38.06 21.37 -4.80
N ASP A 596 -37.26 20.31 -4.66
CA ASP A 596 -37.64 18.91 -4.88
C ASP A 596 -37.95 18.52 -6.36
N GLU A 597 -37.50 19.32 -7.33
CA GLU A 597 -37.55 19.01 -8.77
C GLU A 597 -36.17 18.58 -9.33
N GLU A 598 -36.16 17.84 -10.45
CA GLU A 598 -34.95 17.42 -11.18
C GLU A 598 -34.12 18.63 -11.67
N TYR A 599 -34.82 19.67 -12.12
CA TYR A 599 -34.29 20.99 -12.45
C TYR A 599 -34.68 21.97 -11.34
N ASN A 600 -33.69 22.47 -10.60
CA ASN A 600 -33.92 23.25 -9.39
C ASN A 600 -34.03 24.77 -9.62
N ARG A 601 -33.89 25.23 -10.87
CA ARG A 601 -33.97 26.63 -11.25
C ARG A 601 -34.78 26.83 -12.54
N CYS A 602 -35.40 28.00 -12.65
CA CYS A 602 -36.20 28.41 -13.79
C CYS A 602 -36.01 29.90 -14.07
N SER A 603 -35.76 30.28 -15.32
CA SER A 603 -35.55 31.67 -15.75
C SER A 603 -35.79 31.80 -17.25
N ASP A 604 -36.13 32.99 -17.73
CA ASP A 604 -36.12 33.38 -19.16
C ASP A 604 -34.67 33.68 -19.55
N ILE A 605 -33.85 32.64 -19.67
CA ILE A 605 -32.38 32.77 -19.68
C ILE A 605 -31.87 33.33 -21.01
N ASP A 606 -32.61 33.09 -22.10
CA ASP A 606 -32.28 33.57 -23.45
C ASP A 606 -33.15 34.76 -23.92
N ASN A 607 -33.93 35.35 -23.02
CA ASN A 607 -34.69 36.58 -23.26
C ASN A 607 -35.72 36.47 -24.42
N ASP A 608 -36.27 35.28 -24.66
CA ASP A 608 -37.32 35.04 -25.66
C ASP A 608 -38.75 35.22 -25.08
N GLY A 609 -38.85 35.37 -23.74
CA GLY A 609 -40.10 35.52 -23.00
C GLY A 609 -40.75 34.20 -22.57
N VAL A 610 -40.08 33.07 -22.78
CA VAL A 610 -40.40 31.74 -22.26
C VAL A 610 -39.56 31.48 -21.01
N LEU A 611 -39.94 30.50 -20.21
CA LEU A 611 -39.21 30.12 -19.00
C LEU A 611 -38.56 28.76 -19.21
N GLU A 612 -37.24 28.72 -19.04
CA GLU A 612 -36.43 27.53 -19.21
C GLU A 612 -36.07 26.93 -17.86
N LYS A 613 -36.16 25.59 -17.77
CA LYS A 613 -35.77 24.85 -16.57
C LYS A 613 -34.36 24.32 -16.69
N TYR A 614 -33.59 24.47 -15.62
CA TYR A 614 -32.22 23.97 -15.55
C TYR A 614 -31.80 23.69 -14.11
N ARG A 615 -30.69 22.97 -13.98
CA ARG A 615 -30.04 22.66 -12.72
C ARG A 615 -28.65 23.26 -12.71
N ILE A 616 -28.30 23.93 -11.62
CA ILE A 616 -26.93 24.37 -11.34
C ILE A 616 -26.45 23.71 -10.04
N SER A 617 -25.24 23.16 -10.07
CA SER A 617 -24.57 22.60 -8.91
C SER A 617 -23.06 22.76 -9.01
N LEU A 618 -22.37 22.65 -7.87
CA LEU A 618 -20.93 22.50 -7.85
C LEU A 618 -20.61 21.01 -7.88
N TRP A 619 -19.92 20.55 -8.92
CA TRP A 619 -19.31 19.23 -8.91
C TRP A 619 -18.06 19.28 -8.04
N GLN A 620 -18.06 18.48 -6.98
CA GLN A 620 -16.96 18.44 -6.01
C GLN A 620 -16.08 17.23 -6.30
N THR A 621 -14.78 17.46 -6.39
CA THR A 621 -13.81 16.43 -6.68
C THR A 621 -13.54 15.57 -5.46
N THR A 622 -13.47 14.26 -5.66
CA THR A 622 -12.92 13.28 -4.69
C THR A 622 -11.64 12.64 -5.23
N ASN A 623 -11.10 13.20 -6.31
CA ASN A 623 -10.04 12.61 -7.11
C ASN A 623 -8.85 13.58 -7.24
N TYR A 624 -7.65 13.03 -7.11
CA TYR A 624 -6.36 13.70 -7.19
C TYR A 624 -6.07 14.31 -8.57
N TYR A 625 -6.85 13.99 -9.60
CA TYR A 625 -6.64 14.46 -10.97
C TYR A 625 -7.69 15.46 -11.49
N THR A 626 -8.72 15.77 -10.70
CA THR A 626 -9.85 16.64 -11.13
C THR A 626 -10.11 17.78 -10.14
N VAL A 627 -10.54 18.94 -10.63
CA VAL A 627 -10.87 20.11 -9.80
C VAL A 627 -12.38 20.24 -9.58
N ASP A 628 -12.78 20.96 -8.53
CA ASP A 628 -14.16 21.39 -8.40
C ASP A 628 -14.55 22.28 -9.58
N SER A 629 -15.75 22.06 -10.13
CA SER A 629 -16.22 22.82 -11.29
C SER A 629 -17.73 22.94 -11.34
N LEU A 630 -18.20 23.97 -12.03
CA LEU A 630 -19.61 24.18 -12.33
C LEU A 630 -20.17 22.97 -13.09
N SER A 631 -21.25 22.41 -12.55
CA SER A 631 -22.05 21.39 -13.21
C SER A 631 -23.44 21.95 -13.45
N TYR A 632 -23.89 21.82 -14.69
CA TYR A 632 -25.17 22.34 -15.12
C TYR A 632 -25.86 21.36 -16.06
N ASP A 633 -27.17 21.40 -16.07
CA ASP A 633 -28.00 20.64 -16.99
C ASP A 633 -29.28 21.40 -17.32
N PHE A 634 -29.54 21.64 -18.60
CA PHE A 634 -30.71 22.34 -19.11
C PHE A 634 -31.68 21.34 -19.73
N GLU A 635 -32.98 21.51 -19.47
CA GLU A 635 -34.02 20.69 -20.10
C GLU A 635 -33.96 20.76 -21.64
N GLU A 636 -33.58 21.92 -22.17
CA GLU A 636 -33.30 22.10 -23.59
C GLU A 636 -31.82 21.86 -23.94
N ALA A 637 -31.56 20.82 -24.74
CA ALA A 637 -30.21 20.45 -25.17
C ALA A 637 -29.47 21.56 -25.94
N LYS A 638 -30.17 22.38 -26.73
CA LYS A 638 -29.56 23.46 -27.52
C LYS A 638 -29.00 24.57 -26.62
N LEU A 639 -29.70 24.90 -25.53
CA LEU A 639 -29.21 25.86 -24.53
C LEU A 639 -28.00 25.30 -23.79
N ASN A 640 -28.01 24.00 -23.47
CA ASN A 640 -26.86 23.30 -22.87
C ASN A 640 -25.57 23.51 -23.70
N ASP A 641 -25.66 23.38 -25.03
CA ASP A 641 -24.53 23.63 -25.95
C ASP A 641 -24.13 25.12 -25.98
N GLN A 642 -25.08 26.05 -26.05
CA GLN A 642 -24.79 27.49 -26.07
C GLN A 642 -24.14 27.97 -24.77
N ILE A 643 -24.60 27.48 -23.62
CA ILE A 643 -24.04 27.79 -22.30
C ILE A 643 -22.62 27.21 -22.18
N ARG A 644 -22.37 26.00 -22.71
CA ARG A 644 -21.01 25.44 -22.78
C ARG A 644 -20.08 26.34 -23.59
N ASP A 645 -20.51 26.72 -24.79
CA ASP A 645 -19.69 27.53 -25.69
C ASP A 645 -19.43 28.93 -25.13
N MET A 646 -20.36 29.49 -24.34
CA MET A 646 -20.22 30.74 -23.59
C MET A 646 -19.25 30.60 -22.40
N ILE A 647 -19.39 29.54 -21.60
CA ILE A 647 -18.56 29.34 -20.40
C ILE A 647 -17.10 29.08 -20.78
N TYR A 648 -16.88 28.32 -21.85
CA TYR A 648 -15.57 27.88 -22.32
C TYR A 648 -15.10 28.64 -23.58
N GLU A 649 -15.57 29.88 -23.77
CA GLU A 649 -15.12 30.74 -24.87
C GLU A 649 -13.58 30.88 -24.86
N ASN A 650 -12.96 30.84 -26.05
CA ASN A 650 -11.52 30.93 -26.20
C ASN A 650 -10.95 32.21 -25.53
N GLY A 651 -10.03 32.02 -24.58
CA GLY A 651 -9.33 33.12 -23.91
C GLY A 651 -9.88 33.50 -22.54
N ILE A 652 -10.95 32.85 -22.07
CA ILE A 652 -11.34 32.89 -20.65
C ILE A 652 -10.33 32.05 -19.84
N ILE A 653 -9.93 32.58 -18.69
CA ILE A 653 -8.97 31.95 -17.76
C ILE A 653 -9.77 31.41 -16.55
N GLY A 654 -9.24 30.43 -15.83
CA GLY A 654 -9.84 29.94 -14.59
C GLY A 654 -10.96 28.92 -14.77
N THR A 655 -11.40 28.37 -13.65
CA THR A 655 -12.41 27.30 -13.58
C THR A 655 -13.76 27.91 -13.23
N PRO A 656 -14.83 27.66 -14.02
CA PRO A 656 -16.17 28.13 -13.66
C PRO A 656 -16.63 27.40 -12.40
N ILE A 657 -17.06 28.13 -11.36
CA ILE A 657 -17.51 27.56 -10.08
C ILE A 657 -18.99 27.84 -9.84
N ASN A 658 -19.55 28.89 -10.45
CA ASN A 658 -20.96 29.23 -10.27
C ASN A 658 -21.56 29.95 -11.48
N LEU A 659 -22.89 29.84 -11.60
CA LEU A 659 -23.71 30.53 -12.59
C LEU A 659 -25.02 30.98 -11.93
N TRP A 660 -25.45 32.21 -12.20
CA TRP A 660 -26.75 32.74 -11.78
C TRP A 660 -27.27 33.76 -12.79
N VAL A 661 -28.56 34.09 -12.69
CA VAL A 661 -29.22 35.04 -13.60
C VAL A 661 -29.89 36.16 -12.80
N ASP A 662 -29.58 37.40 -13.12
CA ASP A 662 -30.31 38.55 -12.54
C ASP A 662 -31.20 39.20 -13.60
N GLU A 663 -32.41 39.56 -13.19
CA GLU A 663 -33.30 40.44 -13.96
C GLU A 663 -32.74 41.87 -13.93
N THR A 664 -32.60 42.49 -15.11
CA THR A 664 -32.06 43.85 -15.26
C THR A 664 -32.91 44.69 -16.22
N ASP A 665 -32.70 46.00 -16.22
CA ASP A 665 -33.32 46.92 -17.19
C ASP A 665 -32.98 46.60 -18.67
N PHE A 666 -32.02 45.71 -18.92
CA PHE A 666 -31.60 45.29 -20.25
C PHE A 666 -32.08 43.87 -20.63
N GLY A 667 -32.88 43.23 -19.78
CA GLY A 667 -33.20 41.80 -19.85
C GLY A 667 -32.45 41.00 -18.79
N ASN A 668 -32.62 39.68 -18.82
CA ASN A 668 -31.92 38.74 -17.98
C ASN A 668 -30.44 38.64 -18.38
N VAL A 669 -29.56 38.82 -17.38
CA VAL A 669 -28.11 38.76 -17.55
C VAL A 669 -27.59 37.55 -16.79
N ILE A 670 -26.86 36.68 -17.51
CA ILE A 670 -26.21 35.51 -16.95
C ILE A 670 -24.85 35.93 -16.42
N TYR A 671 -24.58 35.62 -15.15
CA TYR A 671 -23.27 35.80 -14.56
C TYR A 671 -22.60 34.46 -14.34
N VAL A 672 -21.32 34.40 -14.68
CA VAL A 672 -20.47 33.23 -14.41
C VAL A 672 -19.27 33.68 -13.60
N LEU A 673 -19.03 33.00 -12.47
CA LEU A 673 -17.87 33.22 -11.61
C LEU A 673 -16.82 32.17 -11.92
N TYR A 674 -15.62 32.64 -12.25
CA TYR A 674 -14.44 31.84 -12.52
C TYR A 674 -13.40 32.09 -11.44
N GLU A 675 -12.93 31.02 -10.81
CA GLU A 675 -11.78 31.10 -9.90
C GLU A 675 -10.49 30.83 -10.66
N ASP A 676 -9.47 31.63 -10.38
CA ASP A 676 -8.14 31.55 -11.00
C ASP A 676 -7.08 31.42 -9.90
N GLY A 677 -6.39 30.27 -9.86
CA GLY A 677 -5.48 29.94 -8.77
C GLY A 677 -6.17 29.82 -7.41
N LEU A 678 -5.46 30.23 -6.35
CA LEU A 678 -5.92 30.01 -4.97
C LEU A 678 -7.08 30.92 -4.56
N TYR A 679 -7.02 32.21 -4.87
CA TYR A 679 -7.95 33.20 -4.33
C TYR A 679 -8.41 34.25 -5.33
N ASP A 680 -7.72 34.41 -6.47
CA ASP A 680 -8.15 35.34 -7.49
C ASP A 680 -9.37 34.77 -8.22
N PHE A 681 -10.23 35.66 -8.69
CA PHE A 681 -11.41 35.27 -9.44
C PHE A 681 -11.89 36.41 -10.30
N HIS A 682 -12.74 36.10 -11.27
CA HIS A 682 -13.45 37.10 -12.04
C HIS A 682 -14.88 36.67 -12.33
N ILE A 683 -15.73 37.68 -12.51
CA ILE A 683 -17.14 37.49 -12.82
C ILE A 683 -17.39 38.08 -14.20
N CYS A 684 -17.94 37.27 -15.10
CA CYS A 684 -18.34 37.71 -16.43
C CYS A 684 -19.86 37.83 -16.49
N GLY A 685 -20.36 38.94 -17.03
CA GLY A 685 -21.79 39.13 -17.32
C GLY A 685 -22.06 38.97 -18.80
N TYR A 686 -23.02 38.12 -19.14
CA TYR A 686 -23.42 37.78 -20.50
C TYR A 686 -24.89 38.06 -20.72
N MET A 687 -25.22 38.40 -21.96
CA MET A 687 -26.60 38.38 -22.44
C MET A 687 -26.71 37.31 -23.51
N LEU A 688 -27.66 36.42 -23.31
CA LEU A 688 -27.98 35.33 -24.23
C LEU A 688 -29.28 35.68 -24.98
N THR A 689 -29.32 35.28 -26.24
CA THR A 689 -30.51 35.27 -27.11
C THR A 689 -30.62 33.89 -27.74
N GLU A 690 -31.78 33.54 -28.34
CA GLU A 690 -32.00 32.25 -29.02
C GLU A 690 -30.87 31.82 -29.99
N THR A 691 -30.11 32.79 -30.54
CA THR A 691 -29.12 32.56 -31.62
C THR A 691 -27.69 32.96 -31.29
N GLU A 692 -27.47 33.83 -30.30
CA GLU A 692 -26.13 34.38 -29.98
C GLU A 692 -26.01 34.75 -28.51
N TYR A 693 -24.78 34.70 -27.98
CA TYR A 693 -24.42 35.27 -26.69
C TYR A 693 -23.44 36.43 -26.88
N ARG A 694 -23.45 37.38 -25.94
CA ARG A 694 -22.48 38.48 -25.89
C ARG A 694 -22.02 38.76 -24.47
N LYS A 695 -20.71 38.99 -24.31
CA LYS A 695 -20.11 39.40 -23.04
C LYS A 695 -20.25 40.91 -22.85
N LEU A 696 -20.93 41.33 -21.78
CA LEU A 696 -21.23 42.73 -21.49
C LEU A 696 -20.09 43.40 -20.70
N LEU A 697 -19.62 42.71 -19.67
CA LEU A 697 -18.65 43.22 -18.70
C LEU A 697 -17.89 42.09 -18.02
N GLN A 698 -16.76 42.43 -17.42
CA GLN A 698 -15.97 41.57 -16.56
C GLN A 698 -15.54 42.32 -15.30
N VAL A 699 -15.67 41.69 -14.14
CA VAL A 699 -15.16 42.19 -12.86
C VAL A 699 -14.04 41.27 -12.43
N ASP A 700 -12.81 41.78 -12.48
CA ASP A 700 -11.60 41.10 -12.02
C ASP A 700 -11.37 41.42 -10.55
N CYS A 701 -11.15 40.40 -9.72
CA CYS A 701 -10.81 40.55 -8.31
C CYS A 701 -9.48 39.86 -8.02
N TYR A 702 -8.46 40.67 -7.73
CA TYR A 702 -7.17 40.20 -7.24
C TYR A 702 -7.15 40.27 -5.72
N VAL A 703 -6.87 39.15 -5.06
CA VAL A 703 -6.84 39.01 -3.61
C VAL A 703 -5.41 39.05 -3.13
N LYS A 704 -5.10 40.00 -2.25
CA LYS A 704 -3.81 40.07 -1.58
C LYS A 704 -3.67 38.90 -0.63
N THR A 705 -2.56 38.21 -0.72
CA THR A 705 -2.23 37.05 0.11
C THR A 705 -1.15 37.40 1.15
N LEU A 706 -1.02 36.53 2.15
CA LEU A 706 0.07 36.51 3.12
C LEU A 706 0.40 35.07 3.49
N VAL A 707 1.60 34.83 4.02
CA VAL A 707 1.98 33.53 4.57
C VAL A 707 1.70 33.49 6.06
N THR A 708 1.00 32.46 6.50
CA THR A 708 0.86 32.10 7.92
C THR A 708 1.68 30.86 8.23
N CYS A 709 2.24 30.80 9.43
CA CYS A 709 2.97 29.63 9.92
C CYS A 709 2.13 28.94 11.00
N GLN A 710 1.96 27.62 10.88
CA GLN A 710 1.23 26.79 11.84
C GLN A 710 2.08 25.59 12.25
N ASN A 711 1.90 25.10 13.48
CA ASN A 711 2.60 23.89 13.92
C ASN A 711 1.89 22.66 13.38
N ILE A 712 2.66 21.72 12.85
CA ILE A 712 2.15 20.39 12.47
C ILE A 712 2.09 19.56 13.75
N ASN A 713 0.92 19.54 14.38
CA ASN A 713 0.60 18.66 15.50
C ASN A 713 -0.28 17.51 14.98
N ARG A 714 0.25 16.70 14.06
CA ARG A 714 -0.48 15.50 13.62
C ARG A 714 -0.26 14.41 14.67
N ILE A 715 -1.17 14.36 15.65
CA ILE A 715 -1.57 13.05 16.17
C ILE A 715 -2.51 12.55 15.08
N TYR A 716 -2.07 11.61 14.25
CA TYR A 716 -2.98 10.98 13.30
C TYR A 716 -4.09 10.29 14.09
N GLU A 717 -5.26 10.93 14.17
CA GLU A 717 -6.53 10.22 14.21
C GLU A 717 -6.61 9.44 12.89
N LEU A 718 -6.00 8.25 12.85
CA LEU A 718 -6.35 7.21 11.89
C LEU A 718 -7.80 6.83 12.19
N GLY A 719 -8.77 7.60 11.68
CA GLY A 719 -10.18 7.36 11.97
C GLY A 719 -11.20 8.46 11.68
N ALA A 720 -10.83 9.58 11.04
CA ALA A 720 -11.83 10.62 10.73
C ALA A 720 -11.67 11.25 9.34
N TYR A 721 -11.68 10.41 8.29
CA TYR A 721 -12.38 10.85 7.08
C TYR A 721 -13.86 10.59 7.33
N ASN A 722 -14.57 11.64 7.77
CA ASN A 722 -16.03 11.67 7.65
C ASN A 722 -16.36 11.58 6.15
N TYR A 723 -16.73 10.38 5.70
CA TYR A 723 -17.51 10.19 4.48
C TYR A 723 -18.98 10.53 4.76
#